data_AF-A0A8H6WR24-F1
#
_entry.id   AF-A0A8H6WR24-F1
#
_cell.length_a   1.000
_cell.length_b   1.000
_cell.length_c   1.000
_cell.angle_alpha   90.00
_cell.angle_beta   90.00
_cell.angle_gamma   90.00
#
_symmetry.space_group_name_H-M   'P 1'
#
loop_
_entity.id
_entity.type
_entity.pdbx_description
1 polymer ?
#
loop_
_entity_poly.entity_id
_entity_poly.type
_entity_poly.pdbx_seq_one_letter_code
_entity_poly.pdbx_strand_id
1 'polypeptide(L)'
;MSMHPLDPLTPQEIGLVCSAVRKHLASDTDVKAFKFMSCYLLPPPKRAVLAFLGIPLAPGEKAEAPVLITRKAEVDLVDLVGGRNFNIILSLEQAGWKVDTFEQLPEGVVRSDPRVQELAKDVGIASEEIRVDGWSIGWDDRFSTSRRLQQGLLFARLGPHENLYAHPLDFTVVPRRTVSHHRIPETKLPTLDTEPLAHSGRERLPPPRKPFDFLPDLIEATDKNFKQRDGLKPLSVVQPDGVSFKLTGQQIEWQNWSFHVGFHHREGIVLSTITYNDGGMLRPIFYRLSLSEMVVPYGAPEYPHARKFAFDSGEYGMGIMANELSLGCDCLGQIHYLPGAHVKHDGTAQIIQNCICIHEEDSGVLWKHTDYRPGGRSQTVRRRRLVVSMVCTLANYEYIHNFMFYQDGSIEFEIRLTGILQVYVAADGEQPPNGTLVAPNVNAQYHQHIFCVRVDPMVDGIKNTLVQQDITPSPFPTGSKENFAGNAFIATDTKILTETGLDFAPFGTERRWRIVNEGKQHYSTGKDVGYSLNVKSSTVQLMAAPDGWVGKRAAFATKPLWVCRDVEGSKGSRLWPAGKYVPQTREAPEDSIGEWVKQGKRVENEDILAYLCIGTTHIPRPEDWPVMPVEHVNVSFKPQNFNHLIIVPGHAIWQGFDPNLRTKASEWAFESFGANQDSDRLEVFVKHIVRAAQIAAEDDKSLVVFSGGQTQPASTTTEGESYLRLAIKMDLFPGNLRATSENFALDSFQNLLFSVARFFEVTRRYPTKITVVGFEIKRARFEQLHRAAIRWPQSRFGYIGIDAAGDNTLAQQGELENGFIPFTEDSYGCHDFLLSKRTRRNYAARYPPYELTNPRLAALLGWCPQKQTELFHDVLPWPVLHD
;
A
#
# COMPACT_ATOMS: atom_id res chain seq x y z
N MET A 1 25.63 7.58 16.26
CA MET A 1 24.82 6.62 15.47
C MET A 1 25.18 6.81 14.02
N SER A 2 25.35 5.74 13.24
CA SER A 2 25.54 5.86 11.78
C SER A 2 24.24 6.41 11.16
N MET A 3 24.36 7.45 10.34
CA MET A 3 23.24 8.03 9.59
C MET A 3 22.66 6.98 8.61
N HIS A 4 21.34 6.96 8.45
CA HIS A 4 20.70 6.05 7.50
C HIS A 4 21.01 6.53 6.07
N PRO A 5 21.33 5.65 5.09
CA PRO A 5 21.76 6.08 3.75
C PRO A 5 20.71 6.91 2.99
N LEU A 6 19.44 6.72 3.33
CA LEU A 6 18.30 7.44 2.75
C LEU A 6 17.86 8.67 3.54
N ASP A 7 18.55 9.04 4.62
CA ASP A 7 18.22 10.27 5.35
C ASP A 7 18.36 11.48 4.41
N PRO A 8 17.35 12.36 4.31
CA PRO A 8 17.44 13.59 3.52
C PRO A 8 18.66 14.43 3.91
N LEU A 9 19.08 15.33 3.03
CA LEU A 9 20.15 16.27 3.35
C LEU A 9 19.74 17.10 4.56
N THR A 10 20.59 17.13 5.57
CA THR A 10 20.40 18.00 6.74
C THR A 10 20.52 19.47 6.33
N PRO A 11 19.96 20.43 7.09
CA PRO A 11 20.14 21.86 6.83
C PRO A 11 21.61 22.28 6.70
N GLN A 12 22.50 21.66 7.49
CA GLN A 12 23.94 21.86 7.41
C GLN A 12 24.52 21.32 6.11
N GLU A 13 24.12 20.12 5.69
CA GLU A 13 24.56 19.54 4.41
C GLU A 13 24.12 20.39 3.21
N ILE A 14 22.88 20.90 3.21
CA ILE A 14 22.41 21.83 2.17
C ILE A 14 23.34 23.04 2.07
N GLY A 15 23.68 23.67 3.21
CA GLY A 15 24.59 24.82 3.24
C GLY A 15 26.00 24.48 2.73
N LEU A 16 26.52 23.29 3.05
CA LEU A 16 27.84 22.83 2.60
C LEU A 16 27.85 22.49 1.11
N VAL A 17 26.81 21.81 0.61
CA VAL A 17 26.62 21.52 -0.82
C VAL A 17 26.56 22.82 -1.62
N CYS A 18 25.71 23.76 -1.20
CA CYS A 18 25.63 25.06 -1.86
C CYS A 18 26.97 25.81 -1.80
N SER A 19 27.70 25.75 -0.69
CA SER A 19 29.06 26.34 -0.58
C SER A 19 30.05 25.74 -1.59
N ALA A 20 30.05 24.42 -1.78
CA ALA A 20 30.87 23.75 -2.79
C ALA A 20 30.50 24.21 -4.21
N VAL A 21 29.20 24.33 -4.52
CA VAL A 21 28.73 24.88 -5.81
C VAL A 21 29.20 26.32 -6.00
N ARG A 22 29.07 27.20 -4.99
CA ARG A 22 29.54 28.60 -5.11
C ARG A 22 31.04 28.68 -5.41
N LYS A 23 31.85 27.84 -4.77
CA LYS A 23 33.29 27.76 -5.02
C LYS A 23 33.58 27.35 -6.47
N HIS A 24 32.95 26.28 -6.94
CA HIS A 24 33.10 25.80 -8.31
C HIS A 24 32.67 26.85 -9.35
N LEU A 25 31.54 27.53 -9.14
CA LEU A 25 31.10 28.60 -10.03
C LEU A 25 32.11 29.75 -10.08
N ALA A 26 32.70 30.12 -8.94
CA ALA A 26 33.67 31.20 -8.86
C ALA A 26 35.03 30.85 -9.48
N SER A 27 35.47 29.59 -9.41
CA SER A 27 36.77 29.13 -9.94
C SER A 27 36.70 28.71 -11.40
N ASP A 28 35.62 28.05 -11.81
CA ASP A 28 35.60 27.22 -13.02
C ASP A 28 34.56 27.66 -14.06
N THR A 29 33.77 28.72 -13.78
CA THR A 29 32.71 29.19 -14.69
C THR A 29 32.65 30.71 -14.85
N ASP A 30 31.86 31.18 -15.82
CA ASP A 30 31.58 32.60 -16.05
C ASP A 30 30.32 33.11 -15.34
N VAL A 31 29.59 32.26 -14.60
CA VAL A 31 28.33 32.60 -13.92
C VAL A 31 28.57 33.59 -12.77
N LYS A 32 27.97 34.79 -12.87
CA LYS A 32 28.18 35.89 -11.89
C LYS A 32 27.02 36.12 -10.93
N ALA A 33 25.79 35.82 -11.33
CA ALA A 33 24.63 35.90 -10.46
C ALA A 33 23.70 34.72 -10.73
N PHE A 34 23.25 34.06 -9.67
CA PHE A 34 22.48 32.82 -9.80
C PHE A 34 21.49 32.63 -8.65
N LYS A 35 20.54 31.71 -8.84
CA LYS A 35 19.64 31.21 -7.79
C LYS A 35 19.68 29.69 -7.77
N PHE A 36 19.71 29.13 -6.55
CA PHE A 36 19.43 27.72 -6.36
C PHE A 36 17.93 27.45 -6.51
N MET A 37 17.59 26.37 -7.20
CA MET A 37 16.20 25.95 -7.43
C MET A 37 15.85 24.69 -6.65
N SER A 38 16.78 23.75 -6.56
CA SER A 38 16.63 22.51 -5.81
C SER A 38 17.99 22.10 -5.24
N CYS A 39 17.98 21.40 -4.11
CA CYS A 39 19.14 20.73 -3.53
C CYS A 39 18.61 19.60 -2.66
N TYR A 40 18.89 18.35 -3.04
CA TYR A 40 18.35 17.18 -2.38
C TYR A 40 19.32 16.00 -2.45
N LEU A 41 19.06 14.98 -1.63
CA LEU A 41 19.81 13.73 -1.63
C LEU A 41 19.57 13.04 -2.98
N LEU A 42 20.63 12.74 -3.72
CA LEU A 42 20.55 11.77 -4.82
C LEU A 42 20.54 10.37 -4.18
N PRO A 43 19.43 9.61 -4.25
CA PRO A 43 19.35 8.32 -3.56
C PRO A 43 20.47 7.38 -4.00
N PRO A 44 21.15 6.70 -3.06
CA PRO A 44 22.10 5.66 -3.40
C PRO A 44 21.43 4.51 -4.17
N PRO A 45 22.19 3.69 -4.93
CA PRO A 45 21.65 2.53 -5.63
C PRO A 45 20.90 1.58 -4.68
N LYS A 46 19.71 1.12 -5.09
CA LYS A 46 18.81 0.27 -4.30
C LYS A 46 19.53 -0.92 -3.67
N ARG A 47 20.28 -1.66 -4.49
CA ARG A 47 21.01 -2.85 -4.03
C ARG A 47 22.03 -2.54 -2.94
N ALA A 48 22.72 -1.40 -3.04
CA ALA A 48 23.69 -0.98 -2.03
C ALA A 48 23.02 -0.64 -0.69
N VAL A 49 21.85 0.01 -0.75
CA VAL A 49 21.04 0.30 0.45
C VAL A 49 20.55 -0.98 1.12
N LEU A 50 20.03 -1.93 0.35
CA LEU A 50 19.56 -3.22 0.88
C LEU A 50 20.70 -4.01 1.55
N ALA A 51 21.89 -4.04 0.94
CA ALA A 51 23.08 -4.64 1.52
C ALA A 51 23.51 -3.94 2.82
N PHE A 52 23.51 -2.60 2.85
CA PHE A 52 23.83 -1.83 4.06
C PHE A 52 22.87 -2.12 5.21
N LEU A 53 21.58 -2.29 4.92
CA LEU A 53 20.53 -2.54 5.91
C LEU A 53 20.34 -4.01 6.27
N GLY A 54 21.06 -4.92 5.61
CA GLY A 54 20.89 -6.36 5.84
C GLY A 54 19.53 -6.89 5.35
N ILE A 55 18.95 -6.31 4.30
CA ILE A 55 17.70 -6.77 3.69
C ILE A 55 18.03 -7.71 2.51
N PRO A 56 17.47 -8.94 2.47
CA PRO A 56 17.76 -9.89 1.39
C PRO A 56 17.09 -9.51 0.06
N LEU A 57 17.74 -9.87 -1.05
CA LEU A 57 17.24 -9.56 -2.40
C LEU A 57 16.25 -10.61 -2.92
N ALA A 58 16.23 -11.81 -2.34
CA ALA A 58 15.37 -12.89 -2.75
C ALA A 58 14.81 -13.67 -1.53
N PRO A 59 13.71 -14.41 -1.70
CA PRO A 59 13.07 -15.11 -0.60
C PRO A 59 14.01 -16.17 0.02
N GLY A 60 14.25 -16.08 1.32
CA GLY A 60 15.02 -17.07 2.07
C GLY A 60 16.55 -16.96 1.93
N GLU A 61 17.06 -15.97 1.20
CA GLU A 61 18.49 -15.69 1.11
C GLU A 61 18.99 -14.85 2.30
N LYS A 62 20.30 -14.88 2.53
CA LYS A 62 20.96 -13.92 3.42
C LYS A 62 21.18 -12.60 2.68
N ALA A 63 21.17 -11.50 3.43
CA ALA A 63 21.56 -10.22 2.87
C ALA A 63 23.00 -10.21 2.37
N GLU A 64 23.25 -9.42 1.35
CA GLU A 64 24.60 -9.20 0.82
C GLU A 64 25.48 -8.49 1.85
N ALA A 65 26.80 -8.62 1.70
CA ALA A 65 27.73 -7.92 2.57
C ALA A 65 27.54 -6.39 2.44
N PRO A 66 27.51 -5.64 3.55
CA PRO A 66 27.38 -4.18 3.50
C PRO A 66 28.46 -3.55 2.64
N VAL A 67 28.06 -2.65 1.74
CA VAL A 67 28.98 -1.86 0.90
C VAL A 67 29.07 -0.43 1.42
N LEU A 68 30.22 0.22 1.20
CA LEU A 68 30.37 1.63 1.53
C LEU A 68 29.52 2.48 0.58
N ILE A 69 28.59 3.25 1.14
CA ILE A 69 27.74 4.17 0.38
C ILE A 69 28.34 5.56 0.41
N THR A 70 28.67 6.11 -0.77
CA THR A 70 29.03 7.52 -0.90
C THR A 70 27.76 8.35 -0.97
N ARG A 71 27.63 9.32 -0.06
CA ARG A 71 26.48 10.24 -0.03
C ARG A 71 26.60 11.24 -1.17
N LYS A 72 25.52 11.42 -1.94
CA LYS A 72 25.47 12.30 -3.11
C LYS A 72 24.32 13.30 -3.02
N ALA A 73 24.50 14.44 -3.64
CA ALA A 73 23.51 15.50 -3.72
C ALA A 73 23.31 15.91 -5.17
N GLU A 74 22.08 16.30 -5.49
CA GLU A 74 21.73 16.86 -6.78
C GLU A 74 21.18 18.28 -6.60
N VAL A 75 21.66 19.21 -7.43
CA VAL A 75 21.36 20.63 -7.35
C VAL A 75 20.96 21.15 -8.72
N ASP A 76 19.83 21.86 -8.78
CA ASP A 76 19.47 22.65 -9.96
C ASP A 76 19.65 24.15 -9.66
N LEU A 77 20.19 24.89 -10.64
CA LEU A 77 20.57 26.30 -10.52
C LEU A 77 20.20 27.09 -11.78
N VAL A 78 19.87 28.37 -11.61
CA VAL A 78 19.58 29.33 -12.69
C VAL A 78 20.62 30.45 -12.66
N ASP A 79 21.34 30.70 -13.76
CA ASP A 79 22.17 31.89 -14.02
C ASP A 79 21.25 33.05 -14.42
N LEU A 80 21.19 34.07 -13.57
CA LEU A 80 20.33 35.23 -13.76
C LEU A 80 20.83 36.19 -14.84
N VAL A 81 22.13 36.16 -15.15
CA VAL A 81 22.75 37.05 -16.14
C VAL A 81 22.68 36.41 -17.51
N GLY A 82 23.17 35.17 -17.62
CA GLY A 82 23.19 34.43 -18.88
C GLY A 82 21.86 33.77 -19.23
N GLY A 83 20.91 33.66 -18.30
CA GLY A 83 19.65 32.96 -18.50
C GLY A 83 19.76 31.43 -18.46
N ARG A 84 20.98 30.89 -18.40
CA ARG A 84 21.32 29.46 -18.44
C ARG A 84 20.90 28.73 -17.18
N ASN A 85 20.38 27.52 -17.32
CA ASN A 85 20.06 26.66 -16.18
C ASN A 85 21.13 25.57 -16.07
N PHE A 86 21.32 24.99 -14.89
CA PHE A 86 22.35 23.97 -14.67
C PHE A 86 21.85 22.87 -13.73
N ASN A 87 22.21 21.62 -14.01
CA ASN A 87 22.11 20.48 -13.12
C ASN A 87 23.52 20.08 -12.66
N ILE A 88 23.68 19.85 -11.35
CA ILE A 88 24.97 19.60 -10.73
C ILE A 88 24.84 18.41 -9.80
N ILE A 89 25.68 17.39 -9.98
CA ILE A 89 25.78 16.26 -9.06
C ILE A 89 27.03 16.45 -8.20
N LEU A 90 26.91 16.21 -6.89
CA LEU A 90 28.00 16.29 -5.94
C LEU A 90 28.14 15.00 -5.13
N SER A 91 29.36 14.69 -4.72
CA SER A 91 29.69 13.58 -3.82
C SER A 91 30.38 14.08 -2.55
N LEU A 92 30.10 13.42 -1.42
CA LEU A 92 30.76 13.70 -0.14
C LEU A 92 32.06 12.89 -0.04
N GLU A 93 33.20 13.59 -0.05
CA GLU A 93 34.55 13.02 0.17
C GLU A 93 35.08 13.42 1.56
N GLN A 94 36.25 12.87 1.97
CA GLN A 94 36.86 13.18 3.29
C GLN A 94 37.11 14.68 3.51
N ALA A 95 37.41 15.42 2.44
CA ALA A 95 37.68 16.86 2.47
C ALA A 95 36.40 17.74 2.36
N GLY A 96 35.22 17.14 2.22
CA GLY A 96 33.93 17.82 2.04
C GLY A 96 33.23 17.46 0.73
N TRP A 97 32.22 18.25 0.36
CA TRP A 97 31.45 18.06 -0.87
C TRP A 97 32.23 18.52 -2.11
N LYS A 98 32.20 17.72 -3.17
CA LYS A 98 32.86 17.96 -4.45
C LYS A 98 31.87 17.84 -5.60
N VAL A 99 32.01 18.70 -6.61
CA VAL A 99 31.21 18.65 -7.85
C VAL A 99 31.72 17.51 -8.74
N ASP A 100 30.84 16.56 -9.06
CA ASP A 100 31.08 15.44 -9.98
C ASP A 100 30.73 15.80 -11.42
N THR A 101 29.56 16.44 -11.63
CA THR A 101 29.06 16.84 -12.95
C THR A 101 28.47 18.25 -12.92
N PHE A 102 28.54 18.94 -14.06
CA PHE A 102 27.99 20.29 -14.26
C PHE A 102 27.41 20.38 -15.67
N GLU A 103 26.10 20.24 -15.80
CA GLU A 103 25.39 20.14 -17.08
C GLU A 103 24.47 21.35 -17.29
N GLN A 104 24.55 22.02 -18.43
CA GLN A 104 23.65 23.12 -18.77
C GLN A 104 22.27 22.62 -19.22
N LEU A 105 21.22 23.22 -18.67
CA LEU A 105 19.80 23.02 -18.93
C LEU A 105 19.20 24.25 -19.69
N PRO A 106 18.06 24.11 -20.37
CA PRO A 106 17.40 25.19 -21.15
C PRO A 106 16.90 26.37 -20.28
N GLU A 107 16.87 27.61 -20.81
CA GLU A 107 16.93 28.92 -20.09
C GLU A 107 15.64 29.58 -19.50
N GLY A 108 15.79 30.54 -18.56
CA GLY A 108 14.98 31.79 -18.52
C GLY A 108 14.53 32.44 -17.17
N VAL A 109 14.23 33.78 -17.15
CA VAL A 109 13.65 34.60 -16.02
C VAL A 109 13.05 36.00 -16.45
N VAL A 110 12.09 36.58 -15.66
CA VAL A 110 11.93 38.01 -15.11
C VAL A 110 10.55 38.75 -15.26
N ARG A 111 10.10 39.51 -14.21
CA ARG A 111 8.86 40.34 -14.03
C ARG A 111 9.13 41.82 -13.62
N SER A 112 8.27 42.76 -14.07
CA SER A 112 7.73 44.00 -13.40
C SER A 112 7.02 44.94 -14.43
N ASP A 113 5.69 45.09 -14.41
CA ASP A 113 4.91 45.76 -15.50
C ASP A 113 3.83 46.78 -15.02
N PRO A 114 3.90 48.07 -15.42
CA PRO A 114 2.93 49.13 -15.07
C PRO A 114 1.50 48.94 -15.59
N ARG A 115 1.28 48.22 -16.71
CA ARG A 115 -0.05 48.08 -17.34
C ARG A 115 -1.06 47.34 -16.47
N VAL A 116 -0.58 46.49 -15.57
CA VAL A 116 -1.43 45.74 -14.65
C VAL A 116 -2.19 46.69 -13.71
N GLN A 117 -1.56 47.79 -13.31
CA GLN A 117 -2.15 48.78 -12.41
C GLN A 117 -3.24 49.59 -13.11
N GLU A 118 -3.03 49.97 -14.37
CA GLU A 118 -4.02 50.69 -15.17
C GLU A 118 -5.29 49.85 -15.38
N LEU A 119 -5.14 48.57 -15.71
CA LEU A 119 -6.28 47.69 -15.98
C LEU A 119 -7.09 47.34 -14.72
N ALA A 120 -6.45 47.24 -13.56
CA ALA A 120 -7.16 47.08 -12.30
C ALA A 120 -7.99 48.34 -11.96
N LYS A 121 -7.47 49.52 -12.28
CA LYS A 121 -8.19 50.79 -12.07
C LYS A 121 -9.46 50.87 -12.93
N ASP A 122 -9.44 50.36 -14.15
CA ASP A 122 -10.61 50.33 -15.05
C ASP A 122 -11.80 49.56 -14.48
N VAL A 123 -11.54 48.59 -13.60
CA VAL A 123 -12.57 47.78 -12.89
C VAL A 123 -12.76 48.22 -11.43
N GLY A 124 -12.23 49.40 -11.07
CA GLY A 124 -12.42 50.03 -9.77
C GLY A 124 -11.63 49.38 -8.64
N ILE A 125 -10.43 48.87 -8.91
CA ILE A 125 -9.51 48.27 -7.94
C ILE A 125 -8.23 49.10 -7.83
N ALA A 126 -7.85 49.47 -6.61
CA ALA A 126 -6.63 50.22 -6.34
C ALA A 126 -5.39 49.33 -6.46
N SER A 127 -4.23 49.92 -6.74
CA SER A 127 -3.02 49.15 -7.05
C SER A 127 -2.54 48.30 -5.86
N GLU A 128 -2.85 48.76 -4.65
CA GLU A 128 -2.50 48.15 -3.36
C GLU A 128 -3.44 47.00 -2.99
N GLU A 129 -4.62 46.92 -3.63
CA GLU A 129 -5.63 45.86 -3.45
C GLU A 129 -5.35 44.67 -4.38
N ILE A 130 -4.50 44.83 -5.40
CA ILE A 130 -4.19 43.77 -6.36
C ILE A 130 -3.39 42.66 -5.67
N ARG A 131 -3.83 41.42 -5.87
CA ARG A 131 -3.13 40.21 -5.47
C ARG A 131 -3.04 39.28 -6.67
N VAL A 132 -1.96 38.49 -6.70
CA VAL A 132 -1.64 37.66 -7.86
C VAL A 132 -1.17 36.30 -7.40
N ASP A 133 -1.89 35.26 -7.82
CA ASP A 133 -1.41 33.88 -7.74
C ASP A 133 -0.51 33.61 -8.95
N GLY A 134 0.77 33.32 -8.70
CA GLY A 134 1.76 33.04 -9.73
C GLY A 134 1.74 31.57 -10.14
N TRP A 135 1.08 31.27 -11.24
CA TRP A 135 0.97 29.93 -11.80
C TRP A 135 2.05 29.67 -12.86
N SER A 136 2.43 28.41 -13.06
CA SER A 136 3.08 27.97 -14.30
C SER A 136 2.24 28.44 -15.49
N ILE A 137 2.89 28.90 -16.57
CA ILE A 137 2.16 29.28 -17.78
C ILE A 137 1.48 28.06 -18.43
N GLY A 138 1.80 26.83 -18.00
CA GLY A 138 1.38 25.62 -18.68
C GLY A 138 2.09 25.55 -20.03
N TRP A 139 1.42 25.99 -21.08
CA TRP A 139 2.01 26.15 -22.42
C TRP A 139 1.34 27.28 -23.19
N ASP A 140 2.09 27.95 -24.06
CA ASP A 140 1.57 29.00 -24.94
C ASP A 140 2.50 29.18 -26.16
N ASP A 141 2.06 28.75 -27.35
CA ASP A 141 2.86 28.72 -28.59
C ASP A 141 3.39 30.08 -29.04
N ARG A 142 2.87 31.17 -28.47
CA ARG A 142 3.26 32.53 -28.83
C ARG A 142 4.58 32.95 -28.18
N PHE A 143 5.00 32.26 -27.13
CA PHE A 143 6.22 32.59 -26.41
C PHE A 143 7.32 31.57 -26.68
N SER A 144 8.55 32.07 -26.76
CA SER A 144 9.73 31.21 -26.90
C SER A 144 9.94 30.36 -25.65
N THR A 145 10.32 29.09 -25.87
CA THR A 145 10.74 28.15 -24.82
C THR A 145 12.08 28.51 -24.17
N SER A 146 12.84 29.46 -24.74
CA SER A 146 14.07 30.00 -24.14
C SER A 146 13.84 30.87 -22.90
N ARG A 147 12.58 31.09 -22.51
CA ARG A 147 12.22 31.90 -21.34
C ARG A 147 11.27 31.14 -20.42
N ARG A 148 11.63 31.08 -19.14
CA ARG A 148 10.72 30.69 -18.07
C ARG A 148 9.66 31.76 -17.86
N LEU A 149 8.39 31.36 -17.95
CA LEU A 149 7.21 32.19 -17.85
C LEU A 149 6.28 31.66 -16.77
N GLN A 150 5.56 32.60 -16.18
CA GLN A 150 4.44 32.34 -15.28
C GLN A 150 3.23 33.11 -15.80
N GLN A 151 2.04 32.64 -15.48
CA GLN A 151 0.83 33.44 -15.59
C GLN A 151 0.40 33.90 -14.19
N GLY A 152 -0.02 35.15 -14.07
CA GLY A 152 -0.64 35.68 -12.86
C GLY A 152 -2.15 35.63 -13.00
N LEU A 153 -2.80 34.91 -12.08
CA LEU A 153 -4.24 34.96 -11.91
C LEU A 153 -4.52 36.07 -10.89
N LEU A 154 -5.33 37.06 -11.28
CA LEU A 154 -5.49 38.28 -10.49
C LEU A 154 -6.80 38.28 -9.71
N PHE A 155 -6.68 38.82 -8.51
CA PHE A 155 -7.76 38.98 -7.56
C PHE A 155 -7.61 40.34 -6.88
N ALA A 156 -8.71 40.85 -6.32
CA ALA A 156 -8.66 41.95 -5.38
C ALA A 156 -8.70 41.42 -3.94
N ARG A 157 -8.08 42.13 -3.01
CA ARG A 157 -8.26 41.95 -1.58
C ARG A 157 -8.63 43.30 -0.97
N LEU A 158 -9.87 43.45 -0.51
CA LEU A 158 -10.42 44.74 -0.05
C LEU A 158 -10.21 44.95 1.45
N GLY A 159 -9.94 43.87 2.21
CA GLY A 159 -9.51 43.91 3.61
C GLY A 159 -8.25 43.07 3.89
N PRO A 160 -7.45 43.35 4.94
CA PRO A 160 -6.15 42.71 5.19
C PRO A 160 -6.14 41.16 5.18
N HIS A 161 -7.23 40.54 5.63
CA HIS A 161 -7.39 39.09 5.78
C HIS A 161 -8.60 38.51 5.04
N GLU A 162 -9.29 39.34 4.25
CA GLU A 162 -10.49 38.94 3.51
C GLU A 162 -10.19 37.81 2.52
N ASN A 163 -11.21 36.98 2.24
CA ASN A 163 -11.11 35.91 1.26
C ASN A 163 -10.73 36.44 -0.12
N LEU A 164 -9.46 36.24 -0.49
CA LEU A 164 -8.88 36.63 -1.76
C LEU A 164 -9.70 36.17 -2.96
N TYR A 165 -10.18 34.93 -2.92
CA TYR A 165 -10.82 34.29 -4.06
C TYR A 165 -12.24 34.81 -4.30
N ALA A 166 -12.82 35.57 -3.37
CA ALA A 166 -14.15 36.15 -3.56
C ALA A 166 -14.19 37.27 -4.60
N HIS A 167 -13.03 37.81 -4.99
CA HIS A 167 -12.91 38.96 -5.88
C HIS A 167 -12.02 38.69 -7.11
N PRO A 168 -12.32 37.68 -7.95
CA PRO A 168 -11.53 37.40 -9.16
C PRO A 168 -11.63 38.56 -10.16
N LEU A 169 -10.53 38.90 -10.82
CA LEU A 169 -10.51 39.88 -11.92
C LEU A 169 -10.69 39.20 -13.29
N ASP A 170 -11.07 39.98 -14.29
CA ASP A 170 -11.39 39.50 -15.64
C ASP A 170 -10.18 39.37 -16.60
N PHE A 171 -8.98 39.41 -16.04
CA PHE A 171 -7.75 39.34 -16.81
C PHE A 171 -6.66 38.56 -16.08
N THR A 172 -5.71 38.06 -16.85
CA THR A 172 -4.49 37.36 -16.41
C THR A 172 -3.27 38.08 -16.96
N VAL A 173 -2.12 37.89 -16.33
CA VAL A 173 -0.87 38.56 -16.76
C VAL A 173 0.22 37.54 -17.07
N VAL A 174 0.92 37.70 -18.17
CA VAL A 174 2.19 37.01 -18.44
C VAL A 174 3.28 38.09 -18.35
N PRO A 175 4.51 37.82 -17.89
CA PRO A 175 5.54 38.86 -17.78
C PRO A 175 5.62 39.75 -19.02
N ARG A 176 5.41 41.06 -18.81
CA ARG A 176 5.34 42.11 -19.84
C ARG A 176 4.17 42.01 -20.84
N ARG A 177 3.03 41.36 -20.56
CA ARG A 177 1.76 41.51 -21.33
C ARG A 177 0.51 41.14 -20.49
N THR A 178 -0.59 41.86 -20.70
CA THR A 178 -1.91 41.49 -20.15
C THR A 178 -2.68 40.63 -21.13
N VAL A 179 -3.51 39.74 -20.61
CA VAL A 179 -4.34 38.78 -21.33
C VAL A 179 -5.75 38.81 -20.75
N SER A 180 -6.78 39.15 -21.54
CA SER A 180 -8.19 39.11 -21.13
C SER A 180 -8.86 37.79 -21.58
N HIS A 181 -9.92 37.39 -20.88
CA HIS A 181 -10.69 36.19 -21.21
C HIS A 181 -11.57 36.38 -22.45
N HIS A 182 -11.55 35.44 -23.38
CA HIS A 182 -12.42 35.45 -24.56
C HIS A 182 -13.54 34.42 -24.46
N ARG A 183 -14.81 34.85 -24.59
CA ARG A 183 -15.98 33.98 -24.34
C ARG A 183 -16.15 32.86 -25.38
N ILE A 184 -15.71 33.07 -26.61
CA ILE A 184 -15.90 32.12 -27.70
C ILE A 184 -14.64 31.26 -27.81
N PRO A 185 -14.74 29.92 -27.76
CA PRO A 185 -13.60 29.06 -28.05
C PRO A 185 -13.09 29.32 -29.47
N GLU A 186 -11.81 29.66 -29.61
CA GLU A 186 -11.17 29.87 -30.91
C GLU A 186 -10.33 28.66 -31.33
N THR A 187 -10.15 28.50 -32.64
CA THR A 187 -9.32 27.43 -33.22
C THR A 187 -7.82 27.75 -33.18
N LYS A 188 -7.44 28.99 -32.83
CA LYS A 188 -6.05 29.46 -32.72
C LYS A 188 -5.93 30.47 -31.59
N LEU A 189 -4.74 30.58 -31.00
CA LEU A 189 -4.46 31.63 -30.02
C LEU A 189 -4.40 33.00 -30.72
N PRO A 190 -4.91 34.08 -30.09
CA PRO A 190 -4.74 35.44 -30.60
C PRO A 190 -3.27 35.81 -30.67
N THR A 191 -2.87 36.53 -31.72
CA THR A 191 -1.50 37.02 -31.86
C THR A 191 -1.12 37.92 -30.69
N LEU A 192 0.18 38.01 -30.38
CA LEU A 192 0.62 38.81 -29.23
C LEU A 192 0.25 40.30 -29.35
N ASP A 193 0.07 40.82 -30.57
CA ASP A 193 -0.21 42.24 -30.85
C ASP A 193 -1.72 42.56 -30.85
N THR A 194 -2.55 41.55 -30.63
CA THR A 194 -4.01 41.72 -30.49
C THR A 194 -4.34 42.45 -29.18
N GLU A 195 -5.15 43.50 -29.25
CA GLU A 195 -5.62 44.22 -28.06
C GLU A 195 -6.54 43.28 -27.22
N PRO A 196 -6.17 42.94 -25.97
CA PRO A 196 -6.83 41.87 -25.23
C PRO A 196 -8.32 42.11 -24.95
N LEU A 197 -8.74 43.35 -24.66
CA LEU A 197 -10.14 43.65 -24.32
C LEU A 197 -11.04 43.63 -25.56
N ALA A 198 -10.64 44.22 -26.68
CA ALA A 198 -11.38 44.18 -27.93
C ALA A 198 -11.52 42.74 -28.42
N HIS A 199 -10.46 41.94 -28.27
CA HIS A 199 -10.49 40.53 -28.63
C HIS A 199 -11.37 39.70 -27.70
N SER A 200 -11.49 40.04 -26.42
CA SER A 200 -12.35 39.31 -25.46
C SER A 200 -13.80 39.21 -25.92
N GLY A 201 -14.28 40.15 -26.74
CA GLY A 201 -15.69 40.27 -27.12
C GLY A 201 -16.59 40.56 -25.91
N ARG A 202 -16.02 41.06 -24.81
CA ARG A 202 -16.69 41.35 -23.55
C ARG A 202 -16.33 42.75 -23.08
N GLU A 203 -17.27 43.40 -22.39
CA GLU A 203 -16.95 44.56 -21.56
C GLU A 203 -16.14 44.13 -20.33
N ARG A 204 -15.42 45.07 -19.75
CA ARG A 204 -14.69 44.85 -18.49
C ARG A 204 -15.66 44.50 -17.37
N LEU A 205 -15.37 43.44 -16.63
CA LEU A 205 -16.19 42.99 -15.51
C LEU A 205 -15.56 43.42 -14.19
N PRO A 206 -16.29 44.17 -13.34
CA PRO A 206 -15.84 44.42 -11.98
C PRO A 206 -15.84 43.10 -11.18
N PRO A 207 -14.89 42.91 -10.25
CA PRO A 207 -14.94 41.76 -9.36
C PRO A 207 -16.21 41.81 -8.49
N PRO A 208 -16.76 40.65 -8.09
CA PRO A 208 -17.78 40.57 -7.05
C PRO A 208 -17.29 41.30 -5.80
N ARG A 209 -18.19 42.00 -5.07
CA ARG A 209 -17.82 42.80 -3.89
C ARG A 209 -18.20 42.14 -2.56
N LYS A 210 -18.93 41.03 -2.59
CA LYS A 210 -19.31 40.31 -1.36
C LYS A 210 -18.09 39.52 -0.86
N PRO A 211 -17.69 39.64 0.42
CA PRO A 211 -16.44 39.08 0.95
C PRO A 211 -16.39 37.55 0.93
N PHE A 212 -17.51 36.88 1.20
CA PHE A 212 -17.55 35.42 1.40
C PHE A 212 -16.42 34.90 2.31
N ASP A 213 -16.22 35.58 3.44
CA ASP A 213 -15.21 35.19 4.42
C ASP A 213 -15.57 33.86 5.09
N PHE A 214 -14.52 33.12 5.47
CA PHE A 214 -14.61 31.86 6.23
C PHE A 214 -13.98 31.95 7.62
N LEU A 215 -13.20 33.01 7.88
CA LEU A 215 -12.63 33.25 9.19
C LEU A 215 -13.72 33.77 10.13
N PRO A 216 -13.94 33.15 11.31
CA PRO A 216 -15.07 33.51 12.15
C PRO A 216 -15.12 34.98 12.58
N ASP A 217 -13.97 35.58 12.86
CA ASP A 217 -13.86 37.01 13.23
C ASP A 217 -14.28 37.94 12.08
N LEU A 218 -14.00 37.58 10.83
CA LEU A 218 -14.43 38.32 9.65
C LEU A 218 -15.93 38.12 9.35
N ILE A 219 -16.45 36.91 9.55
CA ILE A 219 -17.89 36.65 9.42
C ILE A 219 -18.65 37.41 10.50
N GLU A 220 -18.21 37.40 11.75
CA GLU A 220 -18.82 38.15 12.85
C GLU A 220 -18.85 39.67 12.57
N ALA A 221 -17.83 40.19 11.90
CA ALA A 221 -17.77 41.59 11.50
C ALA A 221 -18.79 41.96 10.41
N THR A 222 -19.23 41.01 9.59
CA THR A 222 -20.06 41.26 8.39
C THR A 222 -21.48 40.70 8.47
N ASP A 223 -21.71 39.64 9.24
CA ASP A 223 -23.02 39.03 9.49
C ASP A 223 -23.33 39.00 11.00
N LYS A 224 -24.18 39.94 11.43
CA LYS A 224 -24.62 40.04 12.84
C LYS A 224 -25.42 38.84 13.35
N ASN A 225 -25.91 37.98 12.45
CA ASN A 225 -26.63 36.76 12.82
C ASN A 225 -25.72 35.54 12.90
N PHE A 226 -24.44 35.67 12.55
CA PHE A 226 -23.51 34.56 12.66
C PHE A 226 -23.31 34.16 14.12
N LYS A 227 -23.38 32.85 14.36
CA LYS A 227 -23.08 32.24 15.64
C LYS A 227 -22.33 30.93 15.39
N GLN A 228 -21.14 30.79 15.97
CA GLN A 228 -20.45 29.50 15.98
C GLN A 228 -21.29 28.44 16.70
N ARG A 229 -21.21 27.19 16.23
CA ARG A 229 -21.95 26.07 16.83
C ARG A 229 -21.45 25.81 18.25
N ASP A 230 -22.35 25.79 19.22
CA ASP A 230 -22.07 25.57 20.65
C ASP A 230 -22.37 24.13 21.13
N GLY A 231 -22.86 23.25 20.23
CA GLY A 231 -23.29 21.90 20.57
C GLY A 231 -22.21 20.80 20.55
N LEU A 232 -20.98 21.09 20.10
CA LEU A 232 -19.90 20.11 20.03
C LEU A 232 -19.24 19.92 21.40
N LYS A 233 -19.33 18.70 21.95
CA LYS A 233 -18.63 18.32 23.18
C LYS A 233 -17.16 17.96 22.88
N PRO A 234 -16.22 18.22 23.81
CA PRO A 234 -14.83 17.83 23.62
C PRO A 234 -14.66 16.32 23.38
N LEU A 235 -13.77 15.96 22.46
CA LEU A 235 -13.30 14.60 22.21
C LEU A 235 -11.78 14.57 22.37
N SER A 236 -11.29 13.85 23.38
CA SER A 236 -9.87 13.76 23.69
C SER A 236 -9.33 12.37 23.39
N VAL A 237 -8.25 12.30 22.62
CA VAL A 237 -7.50 11.06 22.33
C VAL A 237 -6.21 11.09 23.15
N VAL A 238 -6.06 10.15 24.08
CA VAL A 238 -4.92 10.10 25.01
C VAL A 238 -4.26 8.72 25.02
N GLN A 239 -2.93 8.70 25.13
CA GLN A 239 -2.13 7.48 25.29
C GLN A 239 -1.33 7.58 26.60
N PRO A 240 -1.90 7.17 27.75
CA PRO A 240 -1.30 7.42 29.06
C PRO A 240 0.10 6.79 29.22
N ASP A 241 0.33 5.67 28.54
CA ASP A 241 1.60 4.92 28.59
C ASP A 241 2.51 5.22 27.39
N GLY A 242 2.21 6.28 26.63
CA GLY A 242 2.93 6.66 25.41
C GLY A 242 2.50 5.87 24.17
N VAL A 243 3.28 6.05 23.10
CA VAL A 243 3.04 5.45 21.79
C VAL A 243 3.62 4.04 21.67
N SER A 244 3.02 3.20 20.81
CA SER A 244 3.45 1.82 20.56
C SER A 244 4.47 1.70 19.43
N PHE A 245 4.83 2.81 18.77
CA PHE A 245 5.89 2.86 17.76
C PHE A 245 7.19 3.39 18.35
N LYS A 246 8.30 2.98 17.76
CA LYS A 246 9.64 3.48 18.09
C LYS A 246 10.24 4.16 16.87
N LEU A 247 10.87 5.31 17.09
CA LEU A 247 11.75 5.94 16.10
C LEU A 247 13.21 5.80 16.51
N THR A 248 14.05 5.41 15.54
CA THR A 248 15.51 5.49 15.62
C THR A 248 16.02 6.30 14.43
N GLY A 249 16.34 7.58 14.64
CA GLY A 249 16.49 8.51 13.52
C GLY A 249 15.15 8.67 12.79
N GLN A 250 15.14 8.40 11.48
CA GLN A 250 13.92 8.40 10.65
C GLN A 250 13.38 6.99 10.34
N GLN A 251 13.88 5.96 11.03
CA GLN A 251 13.37 4.60 10.91
C GLN A 251 12.29 4.34 11.97
N ILE A 252 11.13 3.86 11.54
CA ILE A 252 9.99 3.49 12.37
C ILE A 252 9.95 1.97 12.56
N GLU A 253 9.66 1.54 13.79
CA GLU A 253 9.22 0.18 14.12
C GLU A 253 7.83 0.25 14.79
N TRP A 254 6.83 -0.48 14.27
CA TRP A 254 5.49 -0.53 14.84
C TRP A 254 4.74 -1.79 14.44
N GLN A 255 4.26 -2.59 15.40
CA GLN A 255 3.41 -3.78 15.13
C GLN A 255 3.94 -4.66 13.99
N ASN A 256 5.21 -5.07 14.08
CA ASN A 256 5.99 -5.83 13.08
C ASN A 256 6.41 -5.06 11.81
N TRP A 257 5.87 -3.88 11.54
CA TRP A 257 6.35 -3.02 10.46
C TRP A 257 7.71 -2.41 10.80
N SER A 258 8.59 -2.32 9.79
CA SER A 258 9.79 -1.50 9.84
C SER A 258 9.99 -0.80 8.50
N PHE A 259 10.18 0.53 8.53
CA PHE A 259 10.40 1.34 7.33
C PHE A 259 11.07 2.70 7.66
N HIS A 260 11.64 3.34 6.64
CA HIS A 260 12.26 4.66 6.72
C HIS A 260 11.29 5.74 6.22
N VAL A 261 11.20 6.86 6.92
CA VAL A 261 10.45 8.05 6.52
C VAL A 261 11.41 9.11 6.01
N GLY A 262 11.42 9.34 4.70
CA GLY A 262 12.18 10.40 4.05
C GLY A 262 11.33 11.62 3.71
N PHE A 263 12.02 12.72 3.38
CA PHE A 263 11.43 13.95 2.89
C PHE A 263 12.11 14.38 1.58
N HIS A 264 11.32 14.77 0.59
CA HIS A 264 11.80 15.23 -0.71
C HIS A 264 11.09 16.53 -1.12
N HIS A 265 11.86 17.51 -1.59
CA HIS A 265 11.33 18.84 -1.96
C HIS A 265 10.16 18.78 -2.96
N ARG A 266 10.18 17.78 -3.86
CA ARG A 266 9.15 17.60 -4.90
C ARG A 266 7.95 16.76 -4.44
N GLU A 267 8.22 15.61 -3.80
CA GLU A 267 7.19 14.59 -3.49
C GLU A 267 6.60 14.74 -2.08
N GLY A 268 7.27 15.48 -1.19
CA GLY A 268 6.96 15.49 0.23
C GLY A 268 7.45 14.21 0.91
N ILE A 269 6.52 13.47 1.54
CA ILE A 269 6.83 12.19 2.20
C ILE A 269 7.29 11.14 1.19
N VAL A 270 8.38 10.45 1.51
CA VAL A 270 8.88 9.28 0.78
C VAL A 270 9.11 8.15 1.76
N LEU A 271 8.33 7.07 1.66
CA LEU A 271 8.52 5.89 2.50
C LEU A 271 9.44 4.90 1.80
N SER A 272 10.47 4.41 2.50
CA SER A 272 11.45 3.51 1.92
C SER A 272 11.66 2.26 2.78
N THR A 273 12.17 1.20 2.15
CA THR A 273 12.57 -0.06 2.79
C THR A 273 11.49 -0.62 3.71
N ILE A 274 10.26 -0.68 3.19
CA ILE A 274 9.08 -1.18 3.89
C ILE A 274 9.18 -2.69 4.02
N THR A 275 9.24 -3.14 5.26
CA THR A 275 9.41 -4.54 5.65
C THR A 275 8.41 -4.92 6.74
N TYR A 276 8.15 -6.22 6.87
CA TYR A 276 7.32 -6.79 7.91
C TYR A 276 8.05 -7.96 8.57
N ASN A 277 8.05 -7.99 9.91
CA ASN A 277 8.61 -9.08 10.69
C ASN A 277 7.55 -10.19 10.89
N ASP A 278 7.71 -11.27 10.15
CA ASP A 278 6.83 -12.44 10.13
C ASP A 278 7.48 -13.53 10.98
N GLY A 279 7.13 -13.57 12.28
CA GLY A 279 7.63 -14.60 13.20
C GLY A 279 9.16 -14.63 13.41
N GLY A 280 9.86 -13.51 13.25
CA GLY A 280 11.32 -13.40 13.28
C GLY A 280 11.97 -13.36 11.90
N MET A 281 11.22 -13.62 10.83
CA MET A 281 11.67 -13.47 9.44
C MET A 281 11.37 -12.06 8.93
N LEU A 282 12.42 -11.31 8.60
CA LEU A 282 12.26 -10.01 7.95
C LEU A 282 11.84 -10.20 6.48
N ARG A 283 10.63 -9.77 6.14
CA ARG A 283 10.07 -9.89 4.78
C ARG A 283 9.97 -8.52 4.12
N PRO A 284 10.67 -8.28 3.00
CA PRO A 284 10.51 -7.05 2.24
C PRO A 284 9.15 -6.97 1.54
N ILE A 285 8.58 -5.76 1.45
CA ILE A 285 7.28 -5.51 0.81
C ILE A 285 7.45 -4.50 -0.31
N PHE A 286 7.88 -3.27 0.00
CA PHE A 286 8.14 -2.21 -0.97
C PHE A 286 9.49 -1.55 -0.67
N TYR A 287 10.33 -1.35 -1.70
CA TYR A 287 11.55 -0.57 -1.55
C TYR A 287 11.24 0.92 -1.40
N ARG A 288 10.27 1.45 -2.15
CA ARG A 288 9.87 2.86 -2.10
C ARG A 288 8.39 3.06 -2.42
N LEU A 289 7.72 3.93 -1.68
CA LEU A 289 6.33 4.33 -1.87
C LEU A 289 6.20 5.85 -1.71
N SER A 290 5.72 6.55 -2.74
CA SER A 290 5.56 8.01 -2.72
C SER A 290 4.50 8.52 -3.70
N LEU A 291 4.09 9.78 -3.54
CA LEU A 291 3.34 10.51 -4.56
C LEU A 291 4.33 11.17 -5.53
N SER A 292 4.44 10.63 -6.73
CA SER A 292 5.49 11.01 -7.70
C SER A 292 5.12 12.19 -8.58
N GLU A 293 3.83 12.39 -8.88
CA GLU A 293 3.33 13.51 -9.67
C GLU A 293 1.83 13.72 -9.43
N MET A 294 1.31 14.87 -9.85
CA MET A 294 -0.11 15.03 -10.11
C MET A 294 -0.36 15.99 -11.28
N VAL A 295 -1.59 16.01 -11.80
CA VAL A 295 -2.03 17.02 -12.78
C VAL A 295 -3.45 17.48 -12.45
N VAL A 296 -3.69 18.80 -12.56
CA VAL A 296 -4.99 19.44 -12.31
C VAL A 296 -5.54 20.12 -13.57
N PRO A 297 -6.02 19.37 -14.58
CA PRO A 297 -6.50 19.96 -15.82
C PRO A 297 -7.88 20.60 -15.65
N TYR A 298 -8.00 21.88 -16.03
CA TYR A 298 -9.28 22.60 -16.11
C TYR A 298 -9.96 22.37 -17.47
N GLY A 299 -11.28 22.26 -17.44
CA GLY A 299 -12.11 21.90 -18.59
C GLY A 299 -12.75 23.07 -19.34
N ALA A 300 -12.45 24.31 -18.95
CA ALA A 300 -12.94 25.51 -19.64
C ALA A 300 -12.09 25.78 -20.91
N PRO A 301 -12.68 25.67 -22.12
CA PRO A 301 -11.94 25.81 -23.38
C PRO A 301 -11.62 27.26 -23.74
N GLU A 302 -12.30 28.22 -23.11
CA GLU A 302 -12.13 29.64 -23.40
C GLU A 302 -10.72 30.12 -23.06
N TYR A 303 -10.16 30.96 -23.93
CA TYR A 303 -8.85 31.54 -23.68
C TYR A 303 -8.92 32.51 -22.48
N PRO A 304 -7.97 32.50 -21.53
CA PRO A 304 -6.73 31.71 -21.49
C PRO A 304 -6.79 30.40 -20.71
N HIS A 305 -7.96 29.90 -20.33
CA HIS A 305 -8.11 28.82 -19.35
C HIS A 305 -7.56 27.47 -19.79
N ALA A 306 -7.43 27.23 -21.09
CA ALA A 306 -6.72 26.07 -21.64
C ALA A 306 -5.27 25.94 -21.14
N ARG A 307 -4.65 27.01 -20.58
CA ARG A 307 -3.33 27.00 -19.94
C ARG A 307 -3.33 26.44 -18.51
N LYS A 308 -4.48 26.23 -17.89
CA LYS A 308 -4.61 25.79 -16.50
C LYS A 308 -4.64 24.27 -16.43
N PHE A 309 -3.46 23.68 -16.23
CA PHE A 309 -3.29 22.25 -16.04
C PHE A 309 -2.03 21.98 -15.24
N ALA A 310 -2.02 22.50 -14.01
CA ALA A 310 -0.85 22.49 -13.13
C ALA A 310 -0.36 21.07 -12.84
N PHE A 311 0.95 20.88 -12.83
CA PHE A 311 1.57 19.66 -12.32
C PHE A 311 2.18 19.97 -10.96
N ASP A 312 1.40 19.86 -9.88
CA ASP A 312 1.78 20.55 -8.64
C ASP A 312 3.08 20.05 -8.01
N SER A 313 3.33 18.74 -8.12
CA SER A 313 4.61 18.17 -7.72
C SER A 313 5.73 18.66 -8.66
N GLY A 314 5.62 18.45 -9.97
CA GLY A 314 6.67 18.82 -10.92
C GLY A 314 6.94 20.30 -11.19
N GLU A 315 5.97 21.18 -10.97
CA GLU A 315 6.08 22.61 -11.27
C GLU A 315 6.35 23.48 -10.03
N TYR A 316 5.87 23.06 -8.84
CA TYR A 316 6.00 23.82 -7.59
C TYR A 316 6.75 23.05 -6.50
N GLY A 317 6.48 21.75 -6.37
CA GLY A 317 7.08 20.85 -5.39
C GLY A 317 6.27 20.78 -4.10
N MET A 318 5.63 19.63 -3.85
CA MET A 318 4.75 19.45 -2.69
C MET A 318 5.48 19.53 -1.35
N GLY A 319 6.75 19.14 -1.29
CA GLY A 319 7.58 19.28 -0.10
C GLY A 319 7.98 20.74 0.17
N ILE A 320 8.26 21.52 -0.87
CA ILE A 320 8.52 22.97 -0.73
C ILE A 320 7.28 23.68 -0.17
N MET A 321 6.11 23.23 -0.60
CA MET A 321 4.81 23.80 -0.24
C MET A 321 4.18 23.17 1.01
N ALA A 322 4.94 22.37 1.77
CA ALA A 322 4.45 21.72 2.99
C ALA A 322 4.19 22.74 4.11
N ASN A 323 3.12 22.52 4.87
CA ASN A 323 2.75 23.36 6.01
C ASN A 323 3.53 22.98 7.27
N GLU A 324 3.63 23.92 8.22
CA GLU A 324 4.06 23.62 9.58
C GLU A 324 2.83 23.23 10.42
N LEU A 325 2.76 21.96 10.82
CA LEU A 325 1.58 21.37 11.45
C LEU A 325 1.49 21.70 12.94
N SER A 326 0.28 21.98 13.41
CA SER A 326 -0.04 22.35 14.79
C SER A 326 -0.72 21.20 15.54
N LEU A 327 -0.21 20.89 16.74
CA LEU A 327 -0.78 19.88 17.63
C LEU A 327 -2.22 20.22 18.04
N GLY A 328 -3.12 19.24 17.91
CA GLY A 328 -4.53 19.38 18.29
C GLY A 328 -5.42 20.06 17.25
N CYS A 329 -4.84 20.61 16.16
CA CYS A 329 -5.56 21.13 15.01
C CYS A 329 -5.40 20.19 13.81
N ASP A 330 -4.16 20.01 13.33
CA ASP A 330 -3.88 19.20 12.13
C ASP A 330 -3.74 17.71 12.48
N CYS A 331 -3.10 17.41 13.61
CA CYS A 331 -2.89 16.05 14.11
C CYS A 331 -3.34 15.94 15.57
N LEU A 332 -4.23 14.99 15.86
CA LEU A 332 -4.88 14.80 17.17
C LEU A 332 -4.38 13.52 17.85
N GLY A 333 -4.00 13.63 19.13
CA GLY A 333 -3.53 12.50 19.94
C GLY A 333 -2.11 12.73 20.46
N GLN A 334 -1.33 11.67 20.62
CA GLN A 334 0.10 11.78 20.90
C GLN A 334 0.89 11.72 19.60
N ILE A 335 1.51 12.85 19.24
CA ILE A 335 2.12 13.08 17.94
C ILE A 335 3.63 13.17 18.06
N HIS A 336 4.34 12.50 17.16
CA HIS A 336 5.75 12.73 16.89
C HIS A 336 5.89 13.51 15.58
N TYR A 337 6.68 14.58 15.57
CA TYR A 337 6.91 15.38 14.38
C TYR A 337 8.32 15.16 13.83
N LEU A 338 8.43 15.11 12.50
CA LEU A 338 9.72 15.20 11.79
C LEU A 338 9.79 16.52 11.01
N PRO A 339 10.96 17.18 10.99
CA PRO A 339 11.16 18.38 10.20
C PRO A 339 11.38 18.04 8.72
N GLY A 340 10.99 18.97 7.86
CA GLY A 340 11.34 19.00 6.44
C GLY A 340 12.35 20.12 6.18
N ALA A 341 13.21 19.96 5.17
CA ALA A 341 14.13 21.02 4.77
C ALA A 341 14.30 21.08 3.25
N HIS A 342 14.38 22.29 2.71
CA HIS A 342 14.67 22.55 1.30
C HIS A 342 15.56 23.78 1.14
N VAL A 343 16.15 23.96 -0.05
CA VAL A 343 17.05 25.07 -0.33
C VAL A 343 16.28 26.35 -0.71
N LYS A 344 16.70 27.49 -0.19
CA LYS A 344 16.26 28.81 -0.64
C LYS A 344 17.07 29.24 -1.85
N HIS A 345 16.57 30.24 -2.58
CA HIS A 345 17.28 30.77 -3.75
C HIS A 345 18.69 31.30 -3.47
N ASP A 346 18.96 31.74 -2.25
CA ASP A 346 20.29 32.20 -1.84
C ASP A 346 21.25 31.06 -1.46
N GLY A 347 20.77 29.81 -1.41
CA GLY A 347 21.54 28.60 -1.04
C GLY A 347 21.58 28.31 0.46
N THR A 348 20.76 28.99 1.27
CA THR A 348 20.52 28.63 2.68
C THR A 348 19.37 27.63 2.80
N ALA A 349 19.29 26.88 3.90
CA ALA A 349 18.19 25.94 4.12
C ALA A 349 16.96 26.66 4.71
N GLN A 350 15.77 26.38 4.16
CA GLN A 350 14.49 26.61 4.82
C GLN A 350 14.10 25.34 5.57
N ILE A 351 13.77 25.48 6.85
CA ILE A 351 13.33 24.38 7.71
C ILE A 351 11.84 24.56 8.00
N ILE A 352 11.08 23.49 7.90
CA ILE A 352 9.67 23.38 8.31
C ILE A 352 9.68 22.46 9.52
N GLN A 353 9.46 23.00 10.73
CA GLN A 353 9.78 22.27 11.97
C GLN A 353 8.88 21.05 12.18
N ASN A 354 7.57 21.26 12.02
CA ASN A 354 6.55 20.22 12.20
C ASN A 354 5.99 19.80 10.84
N CYS A 355 6.85 19.34 9.93
CA CYS A 355 6.46 19.09 8.54
C CYS A 355 5.67 17.79 8.37
N ILE A 356 6.10 16.72 9.06
CA ILE A 356 5.48 15.40 8.99
C ILE A 356 5.00 15.05 10.39
N CYS A 357 3.73 14.66 10.54
CA CYS A 357 3.21 14.14 11.80
C CYS A 357 3.06 12.62 11.75
N ILE A 358 3.46 11.97 12.83
CA ILE A 358 3.43 10.51 13.01
C ILE A 358 2.68 10.20 14.28
N HIS A 359 1.63 9.39 14.18
CA HIS A 359 0.85 8.94 15.32
C HIS A 359 0.20 7.58 15.05
N GLU A 360 -0.31 6.93 16.10
CA GLU A 360 -1.20 5.79 15.93
C GLU A 360 -2.61 6.13 16.41
N GLU A 361 -3.61 5.57 15.76
CA GLU A 361 -5.00 5.79 16.11
C GLU A 361 -5.82 4.51 16.02
N ASP A 362 -6.92 4.49 16.77
CA ASP A 362 -7.92 3.45 16.65
C ASP A 362 -8.64 3.54 15.31
N SER A 363 -8.82 2.40 14.65
CA SER A 363 -9.48 2.26 13.35
C SER A 363 -10.63 1.25 13.44
N GLY A 364 -11.34 1.21 14.57
CA GLY A 364 -12.52 0.37 14.76
C GLY A 364 -12.19 -1.11 15.02
N VAL A 365 -12.96 -2.02 14.41
CA VAL A 365 -12.81 -3.47 14.61
C VAL A 365 -11.85 -4.05 13.58
N LEU A 366 -10.86 -4.82 14.02
CA LEU A 366 -9.95 -5.56 13.14
C LEU A 366 -10.63 -6.83 12.64
N TRP A 367 -11.12 -7.64 13.58
CA TRP A 367 -11.96 -8.79 13.30
C TRP A 367 -12.87 -9.09 14.50
N LYS A 368 -14.02 -9.69 14.20
CA LYS A 368 -14.99 -10.14 15.20
C LYS A 368 -15.65 -11.41 14.71
N HIS A 369 -15.90 -12.33 15.62
CA HIS A 369 -16.73 -13.49 15.36
C HIS A 369 -17.64 -13.78 16.56
N THR A 370 -18.85 -14.23 16.29
CA THR A 370 -19.80 -14.72 17.29
C THR A 370 -20.37 -16.04 16.80
N ASP A 371 -20.17 -17.11 17.56
CA ASP A 371 -20.88 -18.36 17.32
C ASP A 371 -22.27 -18.27 17.95
N TYR A 372 -23.31 -18.28 17.11
CA TYR A 372 -24.70 -18.16 17.54
C TYR A 372 -25.29 -19.47 18.12
N ARG A 373 -24.57 -20.58 18.02
CA ARG A 373 -25.03 -21.90 18.48
C ARG A 373 -25.08 -21.94 20.01
N PRO A 374 -25.92 -22.80 20.62
CA PRO A 374 -25.94 -22.97 22.07
C PRO A 374 -24.53 -23.29 22.62
N GLY A 375 -24.07 -22.50 23.60
CA GLY A 375 -22.70 -22.60 24.14
C GLY A 375 -21.62 -21.86 23.33
N GLY A 376 -21.99 -21.18 22.24
CA GLY A 376 -21.09 -20.43 21.38
C GLY A 376 -20.46 -19.21 22.05
N ARG A 377 -19.23 -18.87 21.64
CA ARG A 377 -18.45 -17.74 22.17
C ARG A 377 -18.37 -16.61 21.16
N SER A 378 -18.16 -15.39 21.66
CA SER A 378 -17.83 -14.21 20.85
C SER A 378 -16.44 -13.70 21.19
N GLN A 379 -15.73 -13.21 20.18
CA GLN A 379 -14.45 -12.52 20.34
C GLN A 379 -14.42 -11.31 19.40
N THR A 380 -13.89 -10.19 19.88
CA THR A 380 -13.66 -8.97 19.10
C THR A 380 -12.23 -8.50 19.35
N VAL A 381 -11.54 -8.10 18.29
CA VAL A 381 -10.23 -7.45 18.35
C VAL A 381 -10.34 -6.10 17.66
N ARG A 382 -9.79 -5.05 18.29
CA ARG A 382 -9.77 -3.70 17.74
C ARG A 382 -8.61 -3.54 16.76
N ARG A 383 -8.81 -2.66 15.78
CA ARG A 383 -7.81 -2.30 14.78
C ARG A 383 -7.13 -1.02 15.21
N ARG A 384 -5.81 -0.98 15.16
CA ARG A 384 -5.02 0.26 15.15
C ARG A 384 -4.39 0.47 13.79
N ARG A 385 -4.11 1.73 13.47
CA ARG A 385 -3.29 2.12 12.34
C ARG A 385 -2.23 3.13 12.76
N LEU A 386 -1.03 2.99 12.21
CA LEU A 386 0.00 4.02 12.26
C LEU A 386 -0.20 4.95 11.07
N VAL A 387 -0.18 6.26 11.29
CA VAL A 387 -0.37 7.31 10.29
C VAL A 387 0.93 8.12 10.17
N VAL A 388 1.38 8.34 8.94
CA VAL A 388 2.45 9.28 8.59
C VAL A 388 1.83 10.31 7.63
N SER A 389 1.71 11.55 8.08
CA SER A 389 0.92 12.58 7.40
C SER A 389 1.67 13.89 7.15
N MET A 390 1.33 14.57 6.07
CA MET A 390 1.82 15.90 5.69
C MET A 390 0.68 16.66 5.02
N VAL A 391 0.61 17.98 5.24
CA VAL A 391 -0.27 18.90 4.49
C VAL A 391 0.60 19.78 3.60
N CYS A 392 0.17 20.05 2.38
CA CYS A 392 0.76 21.08 1.54
C CYS A 392 -0.30 22.01 0.94
N THR A 393 0.03 23.30 0.83
CA THR A 393 -0.83 24.35 0.26
C THR A 393 -0.30 24.77 -1.11
N LEU A 394 -1.07 24.52 -2.16
CA LEU A 394 -0.74 24.85 -3.55
C LEU A 394 -1.66 25.96 -4.02
N ALA A 395 -1.23 27.21 -3.76
CA ALA A 395 -2.03 28.40 -3.94
C ALA A 395 -3.40 28.29 -3.23
N ASN A 396 -4.45 27.92 -3.97
CA ASN A 396 -5.81 27.84 -3.47
C ASN A 396 -6.19 26.49 -2.85
N TYR A 397 -5.46 25.40 -3.15
CA TYR A 397 -5.79 24.06 -2.64
C TYR A 397 -4.90 23.64 -1.47
N GLU A 398 -5.46 22.82 -0.59
CA GLU A 398 -4.74 22.03 0.40
C GLU A 398 -4.87 20.54 0.09
N TYR A 399 -3.74 19.82 0.13
CA TYR A 399 -3.69 18.37 0.01
C TYR A 399 -3.12 17.76 1.30
N ILE A 400 -3.86 16.87 1.93
CA ILE A 400 -3.41 16.11 3.11
C ILE A 400 -3.05 14.70 2.66
N HIS A 401 -1.78 14.36 2.73
CA HIS A 401 -1.23 13.07 2.36
C HIS A 401 -1.15 12.18 3.59
N ASN A 402 -1.81 11.02 3.60
CA ASN A 402 -1.82 10.12 4.75
C ASN A 402 -1.39 8.71 4.32
N PHE A 403 -0.20 8.29 4.74
CA PHE A 403 0.23 6.89 4.64
C PHE A 403 -0.14 6.15 5.92
N MET A 404 -0.85 5.05 5.78
CA MET A 404 -1.41 4.30 6.91
C MET A 404 -1.00 2.83 6.87
N PHE A 405 -0.49 2.33 7.98
CA PHE A 405 -0.09 0.93 8.15
C PHE A 405 -1.00 0.26 9.17
N TYR A 406 -1.42 -0.97 8.88
CA TYR A 406 -2.40 -1.69 9.70
C TYR A 406 -1.86 -3.01 10.24
N GLN A 407 -2.43 -3.48 11.35
CA GLN A 407 -2.05 -4.74 12.01
C GLN A 407 -2.32 -6.01 11.19
N ASP A 408 -3.15 -5.94 10.14
CA ASP A 408 -3.40 -7.05 9.21
C ASP A 408 -2.40 -7.12 8.04
N GLY A 409 -1.33 -6.32 8.08
CA GLY A 409 -0.34 -6.25 7.00
C GLY A 409 -0.77 -5.38 5.81
N SER A 410 -1.92 -4.71 5.90
CA SER A 410 -2.42 -3.77 4.90
C SER A 410 -1.70 -2.41 4.99
N ILE A 411 -1.52 -1.76 3.84
CA ILE A 411 -1.07 -0.36 3.70
C ILE A 411 -2.17 0.41 2.97
N GLU A 412 -2.43 1.65 3.36
CA GLU A 412 -3.33 2.56 2.64
C GLU A 412 -2.64 3.90 2.43
N PHE A 413 -2.87 4.51 1.27
CA PHE A 413 -2.52 5.90 1.01
C PHE A 413 -3.79 6.66 0.70
N GLU A 414 -4.09 7.68 1.50
CA GLU A 414 -5.25 8.56 1.36
C GLU A 414 -4.77 9.99 1.10
N ILE A 415 -5.37 10.63 0.10
CA ILE A 415 -5.27 12.05 -0.15
C ILE A 415 -6.61 12.68 0.20
N ARG A 416 -6.59 13.73 1.03
CA ARG A 416 -7.74 14.57 1.31
C ARG A 416 -7.55 15.89 0.58
N LEU A 417 -8.52 16.28 -0.23
CA LEU A 417 -8.54 17.55 -0.95
C LEU A 417 -9.44 18.51 -0.21
N THR A 418 -8.93 19.70 0.13
CA THR A 418 -9.70 20.80 0.72
C THR A 418 -9.12 22.13 0.24
N GLY A 419 -9.45 23.23 0.91
CA GLY A 419 -9.07 24.57 0.51
C GLY A 419 -10.14 25.26 -0.31
N ILE A 420 -9.73 26.24 -1.10
CA ILE A 420 -10.62 27.13 -1.82
C ILE A 420 -10.60 26.79 -3.31
N LEU A 421 -11.76 26.84 -3.96
CA LEU A 421 -11.86 26.64 -5.41
C LEU A 421 -11.07 27.72 -6.16
N GLN A 422 -10.36 27.33 -7.21
CA GLN A 422 -9.89 28.31 -8.20
C GLN A 422 -11.10 28.83 -8.98
N VAL A 423 -11.27 30.15 -9.00
CA VAL A 423 -12.45 30.79 -9.59
C VAL A 423 -12.09 31.84 -10.63
N TYR A 424 -13.09 32.21 -11.41
CA TYR A 424 -13.04 33.29 -12.39
C TYR A 424 -14.32 34.12 -12.29
N VAL A 425 -14.26 35.39 -12.71
CA VAL A 425 -15.43 36.28 -12.69
C VAL A 425 -16.45 35.90 -13.77
N ALA A 426 -17.73 35.94 -13.42
CA ALA A 426 -18.84 35.79 -14.36
C ALA A 426 -19.70 37.07 -14.38
N ALA A 427 -20.26 37.39 -15.54
CA ALA A 427 -21.19 38.50 -15.71
C ALA A 427 -22.56 38.18 -15.09
N ASP A 428 -23.36 39.21 -14.86
CA ASP A 428 -24.71 39.05 -14.33
C ASP A 428 -25.58 38.20 -15.27
N GLY A 429 -26.21 37.17 -14.71
CA GLY A 429 -27.06 36.22 -15.45
C GLY A 429 -26.29 35.26 -16.37
N GLU A 430 -24.94 35.29 -16.40
CA GLU A 430 -24.14 34.35 -17.17
C GLU A 430 -24.25 32.93 -16.60
N GLN A 431 -24.37 31.93 -17.47
CA GLN A 431 -24.35 30.50 -17.09
C GLN A 431 -23.16 29.83 -17.78
N PRO A 432 -22.03 29.65 -17.07
CA PRO A 432 -20.83 29.02 -17.63
C PRO A 432 -21.10 27.55 -18.01
N PRO A 433 -20.85 27.11 -19.25
CA PRO A 433 -21.10 25.72 -19.67
C PRO A 433 -20.10 24.72 -19.08
N ASN A 434 -18.88 25.18 -18.77
CA ASN A 434 -17.76 24.37 -18.26
C ASN A 434 -17.38 24.76 -16.81
N GLY A 435 -18.37 25.21 -16.03
CA GLY A 435 -18.18 25.59 -14.64
C GLY A 435 -19.50 25.71 -13.89
N THR A 436 -19.41 25.99 -12.60
CA THR A 436 -20.55 26.20 -11.72
C THR A 436 -20.43 27.56 -11.05
N LEU A 437 -21.54 28.31 -11.06
CA LEU A 437 -21.65 29.51 -10.22
C LEU A 437 -21.82 29.08 -8.76
N VAL A 438 -20.75 29.15 -7.99
CA VAL A 438 -20.74 28.79 -6.56
C VAL A 438 -21.20 29.95 -5.67
N ALA A 439 -21.15 31.16 -6.20
CA ALA A 439 -21.72 32.39 -5.66
C ALA A 439 -22.08 33.35 -6.81
N PRO A 440 -22.88 34.41 -6.56
CA PRO A 440 -23.12 35.45 -7.57
C PRO A 440 -21.81 35.95 -8.18
N ASN A 441 -21.69 35.86 -9.50
CA ASN A 441 -20.54 36.29 -10.30
C ASN A 441 -19.22 35.54 -10.02
N VAL A 442 -19.24 34.44 -9.26
CA VAL A 442 -18.07 33.60 -8.97
C VAL A 442 -18.23 32.25 -9.66
N ASN A 443 -17.48 32.04 -10.74
CA ASN A 443 -17.49 30.81 -11.54
C ASN A 443 -16.31 29.91 -11.16
N ALA A 444 -16.62 28.72 -10.63
CA ALA A 444 -15.66 27.65 -10.42
C ALA A 444 -15.69 26.68 -11.60
N GLN A 445 -14.60 26.62 -12.37
CA GLN A 445 -14.53 25.81 -13.59
C GLN A 445 -14.37 24.32 -13.27
N TYR A 446 -14.96 23.45 -14.09
CA TYR A 446 -14.78 22.00 -13.98
C TYR A 446 -13.31 21.64 -14.14
N HIS A 447 -12.82 20.69 -13.35
CA HIS A 447 -11.43 20.26 -13.40
C HIS A 447 -11.29 18.84 -12.85
N GLN A 448 -10.10 18.25 -13.01
CA GLN A 448 -9.77 16.96 -12.38
C GLN A 448 -8.60 17.14 -11.43
N HIS A 449 -8.48 16.26 -10.44
CA HIS A 449 -7.25 16.07 -9.67
C HIS A 449 -6.79 14.64 -9.92
N ILE A 450 -5.67 14.45 -10.61
CA ILE A 450 -5.14 13.11 -10.94
C ILE A 450 -3.74 12.97 -10.34
N PHE A 451 -3.61 12.08 -9.37
CA PHE A 451 -2.41 11.80 -8.60
C PHE A 451 -1.73 10.53 -9.10
N CYS A 452 -0.40 10.50 -9.13
CA CYS A 452 0.39 9.35 -9.56
C CYS A 452 1.24 8.80 -8.41
N VAL A 453 0.78 7.73 -7.78
CA VAL A 453 1.49 7.02 -6.71
C VAL A 453 2.53 6.10 -7.34
N ARG A 454 3.81 6.31 -7.02
CA ARG A 454 4.90 5.41 -7.45
C ARG A 454 5.09 4.33 -6.39
N VAL A 455 5.01 3.09 -6.83
CA VAL A 455 5.28 1.89 -6.04
C VAL A 455 6.50 1.21 -6.65
N ASP A 456 7.54 1.06 -5.84
CA ASP A 456 8.76 0.31 -6.15
C ASP A 456 8.73 -0.96 -5.32
N PRO A 457 8.12 -2.03 -5.85
CA PRO A 457 7.88 -3.23 -5.08
C PRO A 457 9.15 -4.02 -4.80
N MET A 458 9.14 -4.69 -3.67
CA MET A 458 10.16 -5.65 -3.26
C MET A 458 9.49 -6.81 -2.52
N VAL A 459 8.37 -7.31 -3.04
CA VAL A 459 7.55 -8.30 -2.33
C VAL A 459 8.35 -9.59 -2.18
N ASP A 460 8.74 -9.96 -0.96
CA ASP A 460 9.65 -11.07 -0.64
C ASP A 460 10.98 -11.07 -1.46
N GLY A 461 11.36 -9.95 -2.08
CA GLY A 461 12.57 -9.79 -2.90
C GLY A 461 12.38 -8.83 -4.07
N ILE A 462 13.46 -8.48 -4.77
CA ILE A 462 13.48 -7.43 -5.81
C ILE A 462 12.88 -7.85 -7.16
N LYS A 463 12.69 -9.15 -7.39
CA LYS A 463 12.12 -9.66 -8.65
C LYS A 463 10.62 -9.89 -8.49
N ASN A 464 9.82 -9.05 -9.11
CA ASN A 464 8.37 -9.11 -9.03
C ASN A 464 7.72 -9.10 -10.42
N THR A 465 6.46 -9.54 -10.47
CA THR A 465 5.62 -9.55 -11.66
C THR A 465 4.29 -8.88 -11.34
N LEU A 466 3.78 -8.08 -12.27
CA LEU A 466 2.42 -7.57 -12.19
C LEU A 466 1.43 -8.58 -12.80
N VAL A 467 0.38 -8.92 -12.06
CA VAL A 467 -0.71 -9.80 -12.49
C VAL A 467 -2.01 -9.02 -12.49
N GLN A 468 -2.67 -8.95 -13.63
CA GLN A 468 -4.05 -8.51 -13.74
C GLN A 468 -5.00 -9.68 -13.46
N GLN A 469 -6.03 -9.46 -12.67
CA GLN A 469 -7.08 -10.43 -12.41
C GLN A 469 -8.43 -9.83 -12.81
N ASP A 470 -9.10 -10.48 -13.77
CA ASP A 470 -10.43 -10.09 -14.21
C ASP A 470 -11.47 -11.07 -13.65
N ILE A 471 -12.43 -10.56 -12.87
CA ILE A 471 -13.53 -11.34 -12.32
C ILE A 471 -14.79 -11.08 -13.16
N THR A 472 -15.35 -12.13 -13.74
CA THR A 472 -16.49 -12.05 -14.67
C THR A 472 -17.53 -13.12 -14.36
N PRO A 473 -18.81 -12.92 -14.74
CA PRO A 473 -19.78 -14.01 -14.77
C PRO A 473 -19.22 -15.20 -15.56
N SER A 474 -19.64 -16.41 -15.18
CA SER A 474 -19.30 -17.62 -15.92
C SER A 474 -19.84 -17.51 -17.34
N PRO A 475 -19.07 -17.90 -18.37
CA PRO A 475 -19.54 -17.85 -19.76
C PRO A 475 -20.60 -18.92 -20.06
N PHE A 476 -20.80 -19.90 -19.16
CA PHE A 476 -21.77 -20.98 -19.35
C PHE A 476 -23.20 -20.51 -19.00
N PRO A 477 -24.22 -20.86 -19.82
CA PRO A 477 -25.59 -20.41 -19.60
C PRO A 477 -26.24 -21.09 -18.38
N THR A 478 -27.26 -20.44 -17.82
CA THR A 478 -28.12 -21.04 -16.80
C THR A 478 -28.71 -22.36 -17.31
N GLY A 479 -28.73 -23.39 -16.47
CA GLY A 479 -29.19 -24.73 -16.81
C GLY A 479 -28.11 -25.65 -17.40
N SER A 480 -26.92 -25.14 -17.74
CA SER A 480 -25.76 -25.97 -18.08
C SER A 480 -25.22 -26.74 -16.87
N LYS A 481 -24.42 -27.79 -17.10
CA LYS A 481 -23.76 -28.54 -16.02
C LYS A 481 -22.81 -27.65 -15.22
N GLU A 482 -22.15 -26.72 -15.89
CA GLU A 482 -21.12 -25.83 -15.36
C GLU A 482 -21.72 -24.62 -14.62
N ASN A 483 -22.97 -24.24 -14.91
CA ASN A 483 -23.64 -23.09 -14.31
C ASN A 483 -25.16 -23.31 -14.15
N PHE A 484 -25.57 -24.44 -13.58
CA PHE A 484 -26.97 -24.86 -13.52
C PHE A 484 -27.92 -23.78 -12.97
N ALA A 485 -27.53 -23.13 -11.88
CA ALA A 485 -28.33 -22.07 -11.24
C ALA A 485 -27.99 -20.64 -11.71
N GLY A 486 -27.08 -20.47 -12.67
CA GLY A 486 -26.72 -19.15 -13.20
C GLY A 486 -25.88 -18.28 -12.25
N ASN A 487 -25.41 -18.83 -11.13
CA ASN A 487 -24.74 -18.09 -10.06
C ASN A 487 -23.20 -18.04 -10.20
N ALA A 488 -22.62 -18.80 -11.13
CA ALA A 488 -21.17 -18.93 -11.22
C ALA A 488 -20.50 -17.67 -11.79
N PHE A 489 -19.33 -17.35 -11.25
CA PHE A 489 -18.39 -16.35 -11.76
C PHE A 489 -16.97 -16.93 -11.67
N ILE A 490 -16.08 -16.43 -12.50
CA ILE A 490 -14.69 -16.89 -12.62
C ILE A 490 -13.72 -15.72 -12.43
N ALA A 491 -12.50 -16.03 -12.04
CA ALA A 491 -11.39 -15.07 -11.99
C ALA A 491 -10.29 -15.54 -12.94
N THR A 492 -9.87 -14.70 -13.87
CA THR A 492 -8.80 -15.01 -14.83
C THR A 492 -7.59 -14.14 -14.55
N ASP A 493 -6.45 -14.78 -14.31
CA ASP A 493 -5.16 -14.12 -14.07
C ASP A 493 -4.42 -13.97 -15.41
N THR A 494 -3.95 -12.76 -15.70
CA THR A 494 -3.08 -12.42 -16.84
C THR A 494 -1.82 -11.77 -16.33
N LYS A 495 -0.67 -12.40 -16.54
CA LYS A 495 0.63 -11.78 -16.25
C LYS A 495 0.93 -10.70 -17.27
N ILE A 496 1.44 -9.56 -16.79
CA ILE A 496 1.92 -8.49 -17.66
C ILE A 496 3.40 -8.75 -17.95
N LEU A 497 3.73 -8.99 -19.22
CA LEU A 497 5.05 -9.49 -19.61
C LEU A 497 6.00 -8.39 -20.07
N THR A 498 5.47 -7.28 -20.57
CA THR A 498 6.25 -6.15 -21.10
C THR A 498 5.81 -4.83 -20.48
N GLU A 499 6.71 -3.84 -20.49
CA GLU A 499 6.40 -2.47 -20.09
C GLU A 499 5.15 -1.96 -20.82
N THR A 500 4.15 -1.47 -20.08
CA THR A 500 2.88 -1.00 -20.66
C THR A 500 2.07 -0.16 -19.68
N GLY A 501 1.13 0.62 -20.22
CA GLY A 501 -0.03 1.13 -19.48
C GLY A 501 -1.22 0.16 -19.59
N LEU A 502 -2.03 0.09 -18.54
CA LEU A 502 -3.19 -0.81 -18.44
C LEU A 502 -4.46 -0.01 -18.22
N ASP A 503 -5.52 -0.36 -18.97
CA ASP A 503 -6.84 0.24 -18.80
C ASP A 503 -7.60 -0.36 -17.60
N PHE A 504 -8.45 0.45 -16.97
CA PHE A 504 -9.47 -0.10 -16.07
C PHE A 504 -10.56 -0.72 -16.95
N ALA A 505 -11.03 -1.91 -16.59
CA ALA A 505 -12.02 -2.57 -17.42
C ALA A 505 -13.37 -1.84 -17.42
N PRO A 506 -14.16 -1.93 -18.51
CA PRO A 506 -15.53 -1.43 -18.53
C PRO A 506 -16.39 -2.12 -17.45
N PHE A 507 -17.50 -1.50 -17.06
CA PHE A 507 -18.42 -1.89 -15.96
C PHE A 507 -18.84 -3.38 -15.89
N GLY A 508 -18.56 -4.19 -16.92
CA GLY A 508 -18.85 -5.63 -16.98
C GLY A 508 -17.81 -6.58 -16.35
N THR A 509 -16.67 -6.09 -15.86
CA THR A 509 -15.69 -6.95 -15.17
C THR A 509 -15.18 -6.31 -13.89
N GLU A 510 -14.87 -7.11 -12.88
CA GLU A 510 -14.27 -6.66 -11.63
C GLU A 510 -12.76 -6.87 -11.67
N ARG A 511 -12.07 -5.92 -12.33
CA ARG A 511 -10.61 -5.93 -12.52
C ARG A 511 -9.86 -5.57 -11.23
N ARG A 512 -8.80 -6.32 -10.96
CA ARG A 512 -7.82 -6.10 -9.89
C ARG A 512 -6.41 -6.27 -10.42
N TRP A 513 -5.43 -5.68 -9.74
CA TRP A 513 -4.02 -5.94 -9.98
C TRP A 513 -3.35 -6.47 -8.73
N ARG A 514 -2.28 -7.26 -8.93
CA ARG A 514 -1.45 -7.81 -7.87
C ARG A 514 0.00 -7.71 -8.27
N ILE A 515 0.87 -7.33 -7.35
CA ILE A 515 2.31 -7.47 -7.50
C ILE A 515 2.70 -8.76 -6.78
N VAL A 516 3.35 -9.67 -7.49
CA VAL A 516 3.69 -11.00 -6.99
C VAL A 516 5.17 -11.31 -7.14
N ASN A 517 5.67 -12.25 -6.34
CA ASN A 517 7.00 -12.81 -6.46
C ASN A 517 6.91 -14.29 -6.85
N GLU A 518 7.35 -14.60 -8.06
CA GLU A 518 7.30 -15.95 -8.62
C GLU A 518 8.33 -16.91 -8.01
N GLY A 519 9.38 -16.36 -7.41
CA GLY A 519 10.38 -17.12 -6.66
C GLY A 519 9.84 -17.70 -5.35
N LYS A 520 8.64 -17.32 -4.93
CA LYS A 520 7.97 -17.89 -3.77
C LYS A 520 6.49 -18.08 -4.03
N GLN A 521 6.09 -19.33 -4.17
CA GLN A 521 4.67 -19.64 -4.19
C GLN A 521 4.10 -19.54 -2.79
N HIS A 522 2.98 -18.84 -2.69
CA HIS A 522 2.09 -18.96 -1.55
C HIS A 522 1.65 -20.40 -1.50
N TYR A 523 2.13 -21.09 -0.48
CA TYR A 523 2.07 -22.52 -0.49
C TYR A 523 0.61 -23.02 -0.67
N SER A 524 -0.46 -22.31 -0.25
CA SER A 524 -1.88 -22.79 -0.20
C SER A 524 -2.52 -22.88 -1.55
N THR A 525 -2.25 -21.82 -2.29
CA THR A 525 -2.98 -21.47 -3.48
C THR A 525 -2.20 -21.99 -4.68
N GLY A 526 -0.93 -22.39 -4.48
CA GLY A 526 0.03 -22.61 -5.55
C GLY A 526 0.27 -21.36 -6.40
N LYS A 527 -0.21 -20.19 -5.93
CA LYS A 527 -0.06 -18.90 -6.60
C LYS A 527 1.13 -18.19 -6.00
N ASP A 528 1.76 -17.33 -6.77
CA ASP A 528 2.86 -16.49 -6.31
C ASP A 528 2.44 -15.61 -5.11
N VAL A 529 3.29 -15.47 -4.10
CA VAL A 529 3.02 -14.55 -2.97
C VAL A 529 2.93 -13.12 -3.49
N GLY A 530 2.06 -12.29 -2.92
CA GLY A 530 1.84 -10.97 -3.47
C GLY A 530 1.04 -10.01 -2.61
N TYR A 531 1.00 -8.77 -3.06
CA TYR A 531 0.14 -7.70 -2.57
C TYR A 531 -0.87 -7.30 -3.64
N SER A 532 -2.16 -7.21 -3.28
CA SER A 532 -3.18 -6.68 -4.18
C SER A 532 -3.18 -5.15 -4.20
N LEU A 533 -3.44 -4.54 -5.36
CA LEU A 533 -3.54 -3.10 -5.56
C LEU A 533 -5.02 -2.73 -5.73
N ASN A 534 -5.62 -2.18 -4.68
CA ASN A 534 -7.04 -1.85 -4.68
C ASN A 534 -7.24 -0.36 -4.99
N VAL A 535 -7.51 -0.05 -6.26
CA VAL A 535 -7.66 1.33 -6.78
C VAL A 535 -9.08 1.66 -7.27
N LYS A 536 -10.00 0.68 -7.27
CA LYS A 536 -11.32 0.79 -7.94
C LYS A 536 -12.14 2.03 -7.51
N SER A 537 -12.11 2.40 -6.24
CA SER A 537 -12.86 3.54 -5.70
C SER A 537 -12.32 4.91 -6.12
N SER A 538 -11.12 4.95 -6.68
CA SER A 538 -10.39 6.20 -6.94
C SER A 538 -9.77 6.26 -8.32
N THR A 539 -10.05 5.29 -9.19
CA THR A 539 -9.65 5.36 -10.60
C THR A 539 -10.48 6.42 -11.31
N VAL A 540 -9.81 7.35 -12.00
CA VAL A 540 -10.44 8.37 -12.83
C VAL A 540 -9.88 8.31 -14.25
N GLN A 541 -10.75 8.49 -15.24
CA GLN A 541 -10.32 8.65 -16.64
C GLN A 541 -9.94 10.12 -16.88
N LEU A 542 -8.83 10.36 -17.60
CA LEU A 542 -8.51 11.70 -18.08
C LEU A 542 -9.56 12.16 -19.10
N MET A 543 -10.19 13.31 -18.84
CA MET A 543 -11.24 13.89 -19.70
C MET A 543 -10.65 14.75 -20.83
N ALA A 544 -9.41 15.21 -20.68
CA ALA A 544 -8.72 15.93 -21.74
C ALA A 544 -8.49 15.01 -22.96
N ALA A 545 -8.62 15.57 -24.17
CA ALA A 545 -8.41 14.83 -25.39
C ALA A 545 -6.98 14.26 -25.47
N PRO A 546 -6.78 13.02 -25.96
CA PRO A 546 -5.46 12.39 -26.02
C PRO A 546 -4.42 13.17 -26.84
N ASP A 547 -4.84 13.86 -27.89
CA ASP A 547 -4.00 14.70 -28.75
C ASP A 547 -3.87 16.16 -28.26
N GLY A 548 -4.61 16.52 -27.20
CA GLY A 548 -4.57 17.81 -26.54
C GLY A 548 -3.29 18.03 -25.72
N TRP A 549 -3.12 19.26 -25.21
CA TRP A 549 -1.89 19.65 -24.48
C TRP A 549 -1.68 18.81 -23.22
N VAL A 550 -2.75 18.60 -22.47
CA VAL A 550 -2.74 17.75 -21.27
C VAL A 550 -2.55 16.28 -21.63
N GLY A 551 -3.30 15.76 -22.61
CA GLY A 551 -3.22 14.34 -23.01
C GLY A 551 -1.84 13.91 -23.47
N LYS A 552 -1.11 14.81 -24.14
CA LYS A 552 0.28 14.60 -24.54
C LYS A 552 1.27 14.73 -23.39
N ARG A 553 1.19 15.79 -22.58
CA ARG A 553 2.16 16.06 -21.50
C ARG A 553 2.00 15.15 -20.28
N ALA A 554 0.76 14.89 -19.89
CA ALA A 554 0.41 14.05 -18.75
C ALA A 554 0.12 12.61 -19.22
N ALA A 555 1.01 12.02 -20.01
CA ALA A 555 0.83 10.67 -20.53
C ALA A 555 0.51 9.67 -19.41
N PHE A 556 1.11 9.84 -18.22
CA PHE A 556 0.80 9.01 -17.05
C PHE A 556 -0.69 9.00 -16.68
N ALA A 557 -1.40 10.12 -16.83
CA ALA A 557 -2.81 10.23 -16.46
C ALA A 557 -3.76 9.52 -17.44
N THR A 558 -3.28 9.09 -18.61
CA THR A 558 -4.14 8.44 -19.62
C THR A 558 -4.49 6.99 -19.27
N LYS A 559 -3.78 6.39 -18.30
CA LYS A 559 -4.04 5.03 -17.83
C LYS A 559 -4.04 5.00 -16.29
N PRO A 560 -4.88 4.18 -15.66
CA PRO A 560 -4.92 4.02 -14.20
C PRO A 560 -3.69 3.32 -13.61
N LEU A 561 -3.00 2.50 -14.40
CA LEU A 561 -1.82 1.80 -13.95
C LEU A 561 -0.80 1.70 -15.08
N TRP A 562 0.47 1.97 -14.76
CA TRP A 562 1.61 1.65 -15.62
C TRP A 562 2.55 0.70 -14.91
N VAL A 563 3.19 -0.18 -15.68
CA VAL A 563 4.31 -0.99 -15.22
C VAL A 563 5.49 -0.79 -16.15
N CYS A 564 6.66 -0.51 -15.59
CA CYS A 564 7.91 -0.45 -16.33
C CYS A 564 9.04 -1.15 -15.56
N ARG A 565 10.16 -1.44 -16.22
CA ARG A 565 11.34 -1.95 -15.52
C ARG A 565 12.02 -0.79 -14.79
N ASP A 566 12.56 -1.05 -13.61
CA ASP A 566 13.48 -0.10 -12.99
C ASP A 566 14.81 -0.07 -13.77
N VAL A 567 15.39 1.12 -13.89
CA VAL A 567 16.69 1.35 -14.53
C VAL A 567 17.45 2.33 -13.64
N GLU A 568 18.34 1.81 -12.80
CA GLU A 568 19.25 2.63 -12.01
C GLU A 568 20.50 2.98 -12.82
N GLY A 569 20.76 4.28 -12.99
CA GLY A 569 21.95 4.81 -13.65
C GLY A 569 22.74 5.77 -12.76
N SER A 570 23.68 6.50 -13.37
CA SER A 570 24.45 7.56 -12.68
C SER A 570 23.59 8.70 -12.13
N LYS A 571 22.35 8.84 -12.62
CA LYS A 571 21.35 9.83 -12.20
C LYS A 571 20.23 9.24 -11.33
N GLY A 572 20.40 8.00 -10.82
CA GLY A 572 19.40 7.32 -9.98
C GLY A 572 18.41 6.45 -10.76
N SER A 573 17.33 6.07 -10.08
CA SER A 573 16.19 5.28 -10.62
C SER A 573 15.22 6.16 -11.42
N ARG A 574 14.30 5.54 -12.17
CA ARG A 574 13.13 6.22 -12.75
C ARG A 574 12.18 6.66 -11.64
N LEU A 575 11.99 7.98 -11.51
CA LEU A 575 11.20 8.58 -10.42
C LEU A 575 9.90 9.22 -10.93
N TRP A 576 9.99 10.24 -11.77
CA TRP A 576 8.85 11.12 -12.05
C TRP A 576 8.15 10.77 -13.38
N PRO A 577 6.86 10.42 -13.37
CA PRO A 577 6.17 9.90 -14.56
C PRO A 577 5.89 10.96 -15.63
N ALA A 578 5.95 12.26 -15.28
CA ALA A 578 5.92 13.39 -16.23
C ALA A 578 7.31 13.97 -16.52
N GLY A 579 8.36 13.31 -16.03
CA GLY A 579 9.75 13.71 -16.16
C GLY A 579 10.24 14.74 -15.17
N LYS A 580 11.56 14.92 -15.18
CA LYS A 580 12.26 15.75 -14.20
C LYS A 580 11.93 17.24 -14.32
N TYR A 581 11.91 17.79 -15.53
CA TYR A 581 11.67 19.22 -15.78
C TYR A 581 10.32 19.43 -16.46
N VAL A 582 9.28 19.64 -15.66
CA VAL A 582 7.87 19.72 -16.12
C VAL A 582 7.44 21.12 -16.61
N PRO A 583 7.86 22.25 -16.00
CA PRO A 583 7.39 23.57 -16.40
C PRO A 583 7.59 23.82 -17.90
N GLN A 584 6.55 24.35 -18.57
CA GLN A 584 6.60 24.71 -19.99
C GLN A 584 6.97 23.58 -20.96
N THR A 585 6.75 22.32 -20.60
CA THR A 585 6.78 21.24 -21.59
C THR A 585 5.55 21.32 -22.51
N ARG A 586 5.65 20.81 -23.74
CA ARG A 586 4.52 20.73 -24.68
C ARG A 586 4.12 19.30 -25.02
N GLU A 587 5.13 18.47 -25.15
CA GLU A 587 5.05 17.04 -25.40
C GLU A 587 5.55 16.31 -24.14
N ALA A 588 5.29 15.01 -24.06
CA ALA A 588 5.88 14.17 -23.02
C ALA A 588 7.42 14.22 -23.13
N PRO A 589 8.17 14.48 -22.04
CA PRO A 589 9.63 14.37 -22.05
C PRO A 589 10.08 12.94 -22.35
N GLU A 590 11.26 12.76 -22.97
CA GLU A 590 11.88 11.44 -23.16
C GLU A 590 12.03 10.66 -21.84
N ASP A 591 12.33 11.38 -20.77
CA ASP A 591 12.36 10.85 -19.41
C ASP A 591 10.98 10.88 -18.77
N SER A 592 10.01 10.13 -19.30
CA SER A 592 8.66 10.05 -18.74
C SER A 592 8.06 8.65 -18.94
N ILE A 593 7.05 8.27 -18.15
CA ILE A 593 6.51 6.90 -18.19
C ILE A 593 5.96 6.53 -19.57
N GLY A 594 5.34 7.49 -20.28
CA GLY A 594 4.82 7.28 -21.62
C GLY A 594 5.91 6.94 -22.65
N GLU A 595 7.12 7.45 -22.46
CA GLU A 595 8.26 7.19 -23.32
C GLU A 595 9.06 5.96 -22.87
N TRP A 596 9.23 5.78 -21.55
CA TRP A 596 9.95 4.64 -20.99
C TRP A 596 9.39 3.30 -21.46
N VAL A 597 8.06 3.17 -21.54
CA VAL A 597 7.39 1.91 -21.90
C VAL A 597 7.42 1.60 -23.40
N LYS A 598 7.73 2.56 -24.28
CA LYS A 598 7.75 2.34 -25.74
C LYS A 598 8.78 1.30 -26.17
N GLN A 599 9.81 1.07 -25.36
CA GLN A 599 10.83 0.06 -25.60
C GLN A 599 10.30 -1.37 -25.39
N GLY A 600 9.16 -1.52 -24.70
CA GLY A 600 8.51 -2.81 -24.49
C GLY A 600 9.40 -3.82 -23.78
N LYS A 601 10.27 -3.39 -22.86
CA LYS A 601 11.18 -4.31 -22.16
C LYS A 601 10.37 -5.34 -21.37
N ARG A 602 10.98 -6.50 -21.13
CA ARG A 602 10.39 -7.53 -20.26
C ARG A 602 10.25 -7.01 -18.82
N VAL A 603 9.10 -7.26 -18.20
CA VAL A 603 8.80 -6.93 -16.79
C VAL A 603 8.36 -8.15 -15.96
N GLU A 604 8.26 -9.34 -16.55
CA GLU A 604 8.02 -10.58 -15.80
C GLU A 604 9.27 -11.01 -15.04
N ASN A 605 9.13 -11.14 -13.70
CA ASN A 605 10.16 -11.57 -12.76
C ASN A 605 11.41 -10.68 -12.78
N GLU A 606 11.19 -9.37 -12.81
CA GLU A 606 12.21 -8.33 -12.90
C GLU A 606 12.06 -7.32 -11.75
N ASP A 607 13.05 -6.44 -11.59
CA ASP A 607 12.88 -5.23 -10.77
C ASP A 607 11.99 -4.25 -11.54
N ILE A 608 10.75 -4.08 -11.05
CA ILE A 608 9.69 -3.33 -11.73
C ILE A 608 9.30 -2.10 -10.93
N LEU A 609 8.68 -1.13 -11.59
CA LEU A 609 7.99 -0.01 -10.98
C LEU A 609 6.53 -0.04 -11.40
N ALA A 610 5.63 0.26 -10.47
CA ALA A 610 4.23 0.47 -10.76
C ALA A 610 3.83 1.92 -10.47
N TYR A 611 3.16 2.57 -11.42
CA TYR A 611 2.64 3.93 -11.28
C TYR A 611 1.11 3.88 -11.29
N LEU A 612 0.49 4.22 -10.17
CA LEU A 612 -0.95 4.15 -9.95
C LEU A 612 -1.58 5.54 -10.06
N CYS A 613 -2.45 5.73 -11.04
CA CYS A 613 -3.16 6.98 -11.26
C CYS A 613 -4.54 6.92 -10.60
N ILE A 614 -4.70 7.69 -9.53
CA ILE A 614 -5.94 7.83 -8.76
C ILE A 614 -6.37 9.30 -8.75
N GLY A 615 -7.64 9.58 -8.54
CA GLY A 615 -8.11 10.96 -8.58
C GLY A 615 -9.62 11.12 -8.52
N THR A 616 -10.06 12.35 -8.82
CA THR A 616 -11.47 12.73 -8.88
C THR A 616 -11.70 13.70 -10.05
N THR A 617 -12.90 13.64 -10.64
CA THR A 617 -13.40 14.66 -11.57
C THR A 617 -14.29 15.60 -10.77
N HIS A 618 -13.79 16.81 -10.51
CA HIS A 618 -14.47 17.77 -9.66
C HIS A 618 -15.40 18.65 -10.49
N ILE A 619 -16.70 18.45 -10.28
CA ILE A 619 -17.76 19.36 -10.69
C ILE A 619 -18.10 20.20 -9.45
N PRO A 620 -17.56 21.43 -9.33
CA PRO A 620 -17.71 22.20 -8.10
C PRO A 620 -19.16 22.46 -7.76
N ARG A 621 -19.48 22.53 -6.47
CA ARG A 621 -20.83 22.81 -5.98
C ARG A 621 -20.82 24.05 -5.09
N PRO A 622 -21.96 24.73 -4.89
CA PRO A 622 -22.05 25.83 -3.93
C PRO A 622 -21.60 25.45 -2.51
N GLU A 623 -21.78 24.18 -2.10
CA GLU A 623 -21.30 23.65 -0.81
C GLU A 623 -19.78 23.61 -0.68
N ASP A 624 -19.05 23.71 -1.79
CA ASP A 624 -17.60 23.75 -1.82
C ASP A 624 -17.08 25.20 -1.64
N TRP A 625 -17.97 26.18 -1.43
CA TRP A 625 -17.66 27.61 -1.29
C TRP A 625 -18.11 28.17 0.08
N PRO A 626 -17.35 29.07 0.73
CA PRO A 626 -16.05 29.62 0.30
C PRO A 626 -14.83 28.73 0.55
N VAL A 627 -14.96 27.69 1.38
CA VAL A 627 -13.91 26.70 1.64
C VAL A 627 -14.54 25.31 1.50
N MET A 628 -13.91 24.46 0.72
CA MET A 628 -14.43 23.15 0.36
C MET A 628 -14.28 22.14 1.51
N PRO A 629 -15.37 21.45 1.90
CA PRO A 629 -15.26 20.26 2.75
C PRO A 629 -14.36 19.19 2.14
N VAL A 630 -13.71 18.39 2.97
CA VAL A 630 -12.75 17.39 2.48
C VAL A 630 -13.39 16.37 1.52
N GLU A 631 -12.76 16.18 0.36
CA GLU A 631 -12.98 15.05 -0.57
C GLU A 631 -11.86 14.01 -0.39
N HIS A 632 -12.20 12.72 -0.39
CA HIS A 632 -11.26 11.62 -0.12
C HIS A 632 -10.94 10.80 -1.37
N VAL A 633 -9.65 10.58 -1.62
CA VAL A 633 -9.13 9.69 -2.69
C VAL A 633 -8.16 8.70 -2.05
N ASN A 634 -8.31 7.39 -2.27
CA ASN A 634 -7.44 6.41 -1.63
C ASN A 634 -7.05 5.20 -2.51
N VAL A 635 -5.95 4.56 -2.11
CA VAL A 635 -5.52 3.26 -2.62
C VAL A 635 -5.09 2.39 -1.44
N SER A 636 -5.41 1.09 -1.47
CA SER A 636 -4.94 0.13 -0.46
C SER A 636 -4.20 -1.06 -1.04
N PHE A 637 -3.17 -1.49 -0.32
CA PHE A 637 -2.34 -2.65 -0.59
C PHE A 637 -2.59 -3.73 0.47
N LYS A 638 -2.93 -4.96 0.06
CA LYS A 638 -3.30 -6.03 1.01
C LYS A 638 -2.51 -7.34 0.78
N PRO A 639 -2.05 -8.03 1.85
CA PRO A 639 -1.34 -9.32 1.74
C PRO A 639 -2.27 -10.51 1.46
N GLN A 640 -1.72 -11.62 0.96
CA GLN A 640 -2.41 -12.92 0.82
C GLN A 640 -1.80 -14.01 1.75
N ASN A 641 -2.66 -14.72 2.51
CA ASN A 641 -2.40 -15.30 3.86
C ASN A 641 -2.59 -16.86 4.03
N PHE A 642 -1.90 -17.46 5.05
CA PHE A 642 -1.96 -18.77 5.79
C PHE A 642 -2.38 -20.10 5.13
N ASN A 643 -1.61 -21.20 5.29
CA ASN A 643 -1.92 -22.54 4.72
C ASN A 643 -1.12 -23.85 5.11
N HIS A 644 -0.50 -23.95 6.30
CA HIS A 644 0.35 -25.09 6.72
C HIS A 644 -0.38 -25.81 7.83
N LEU A 645 -0.79 -27.04 7.56
CA LEU A 645 -1.42 -27.88 8.56
C LEU A 645 -0.34 -28.62 9.34
N ILE A 646 -0.22 -28.33 10.63
CA ILE A 646 0.57 -29.13 11.57
C ILE A 646 -0.38 -30.04 12.32
N ILE A 647 -0.22 -31.35 12.22
CA ILE A 647 -1.09 -32.35 12.86
C ILE A 647 -0.37 -32.95 14.05
N VAL A 648 -1.05 -33.00 15.19
CA VAL A 648 -0.63 -33.80 16.35
C VAL A 648 -1.68 -34.87 16.61
N PRO A 649 -1.44 -36.13 16.23
CA PRO A 649 -2.36 -37.22 16.50
C PRO A 649 -2.41 -37.55 18.00
N GLY A 650 -3.62 -37.65 18.52
CA GLY A 650 -3.92 -38.01 19.90
C GLY A 650 -3.66 -39.48 20.18
N HIS A 651 -3.17 -39.76 21.40
CA HIS A 651 -2.88 -41.11 21.89
C HIS A 651 -3.36 -41.38 23.31
N ALA A 652 -3.78 -40.34 24.02
CA ALA A 652 -4.24 -40.36 25.41
C ALA A 652 -5.09 -39.12 25.67
N ILE A 653 -5.86 -39.11 26.75
CA ILE A 653 -6.66 -37.94 27.14
C ILE A 653 -6.11 -37.36 28.44
N TRP A 654 -5.61 -36.12 28.39
CA TRP A 654 -5.21 -35.42 29.61
C TRP A 654 -6.44 -34.93 30.37
N GLN A 655 -6.66 -35.42 31.58
CA GLN A 655 -7.78 -35.08 32.46
C GLN A 655 -7.43 -34.02 33.50
N GLY A 656 -6.14 -33.69 33.65
CA GLY A 656 -5.66 -32.77 34.67
C GLY A 656 -6.06 -31.31 34.48
N PHE A 657 -5.87 -30.53 35.55
CA PHE A 657 -6.09 -29.08 35.59
C PHE A 657 -4.79 -28.28 35.73
N ASP A 658 -3.78 -28.84 36.38
CA ASP A 658 -2.47 -28.21 36.59
C ASP A 658 -1.44 -28.76 35.58
N PRO A 659 -0.93 -27.94 34.64
CA PRO A 659 0.06 -28.39 33.66
C PRO A 659 1.37 -28.85 34.31
N ASN A 660 1.68 -28.48 35.56
CA ASN A 660 2.88 -28.97 36.25
C ASN A 660 2.78 -30.46 36.60
N LEU A 661 1.57 -31.00 36.67
CA LEU A 661 1.31 -32.41 36.96
C LEU A 661 1.21 -33.27 35.70
N ARG A 662 1.45 -32.71 34.51
CA ARG A 662 1.29 -33.37 33.20
C ARG A 662 2.11 -34.66 32.99
N THR A 663 3.09 -34.96 33.85
CA THR A 663 3.85 -36.23 33.79
C THR A 663 3.30 -37.30 34.73
N LYS A 664 2.29 -37.01 35.55
CA LYS A 664 1.66 -37.98 36.46
C LYS A 664 0.59 -38.77 35.73
N ALA A 665 0.66 -40.10 35.81
CA ALA A 665 -0.33 -41.00 35.20
C ALA A 665 -1.77 -40.77 35.70
N SER A 666 -1.96 -40.29 36.93
CA SER A 666 -3.29 -39.94 37.49
C SER A 666 -4.00 -38.83 36.71
N GLU A 667 -3.26 -38.01 35.96
CA GLU A 667 -3.80 -36.90 35.19
C GLU A 667 -4.18 -37.30 33.76
N TRP A 668 -4.05 -38.57 33.37
CA TRP A 668 -4.28 -39.04 32.01
C TRP A 668 -5.14 -40.31 31.97
N ALA A 669 -6.06 -40.36 31.02
CA ALA A 669 -6.77 -41.58 30.65
C ALA A 669 -6.12 -42.20 29.41
N PHE A 670 -5.52 -43.37 29.59
CA PHE A 670 -4.86 -44.17 28.57
C PHE A 670 -4.73 -45.63 29.02
N GLU A 671 -4.34 -46.53 28.13
CA GLU A 671 -4.05 -47.93 28.46
C GLU A 671 -2.67 -48.04 29.14
N SER A 672 -2.63 -48.49 30.39
CA SER A 672 -1.42 -48.56 31.23
C SER A 672 -0.59 -49.82 30.94
N PHE A 673 0.73 -49.67 30.86
CA PHE A 673 1.70 -50.75 30.62
C PHE A 673 2.74 -50.88 31.75
N GLY A 674 2.55 -50.16 32.86
CA GLY A 674 3.42 -50.17 34.04
C GLY A 674 4.08 -48.82 34.30
N ALA A 675 4.26 -48.46 35.58
CA ALA A 675 4.53 -47.09 36.02
C ALA A 675 5.71 -46.37 35.31
N ASN A 676 6.81 -47.07 35.04
CA ASN A 676 7.97 -46.48 34.34
C ASN A 676 7.69 -46.24 32.85
N GLN A 677 7.09 -47.22 32.15
CA GLN A 677 6.74 -47.09 30.74
C GLN A 677 5.64 -46.05 30.51
N ASP A 678 4.74 -45.91 31.48
CA ASP A 678 3.68 -44.92 31.48
C ASP A 678 4.27 -43.50 31.60
N SER A 679 5.20 -43.26 32.54
CA SER A 679 5.86 -41.95 32.69
C SER A 679 6.60 -41.51 31.42
N ASP A 680 7.39 -42.41 30.82
CA ASP A 680 8.17 -42.11 29.61
C ASP A 680 7.27 -41.78 28.41
N ARG A 681 6.13 -42.46 28.27
CA ARG A 681 5.13 -42.16 27.23
C ARG A 681 4.46 -40.80 27.42
N LEU A 682 4.12 -40.44 28.66
CA LEU A 682 3.49 -39.16 28.96
C LEU A 682 4.41 -37.99 28.61
N GLU A 683 5.71 -38.11 28.88
CA GLU A 683 6.68 -37.11 28.43
C GLU A 683 6.71 -36.95 26.91
N VAL A 684 6.60 -38.05 26.16
CA VAL A 684 6.59 -38.02 24.70
C VAL A 684 5.35 -37.32 24.16
N PHE A 685 4.16 -37.55 24.72
CA PHE A 685 2.93 -36.83 24.33
C PHE A 685 3.10 -35.32 24.52
N VAL A 686 3.67 -34.89 25.64
CA VAL A 686 3.95 -33.47 25.90
C VAL A 686 4.99 -32.93 24.91
N LYS A 687 6.04 -33.70 24.59
CA LYS A 687 7.03 -33.32 23.57
C LYS A 687 6.41 -33.14 22.18
N HIS A 688 5.42 -33.95 21.80
CA HIS A 688 4.67 -33.75 20.54
C HIS A 688 3.94 -32.41 20.53
N ILE A 689 3.22 -32.10 21.62
CA ILE A 689 2.48 -30.82 21.77
C ILE A 689 3.45 -29.63 21.69
N VAL A 690 4.55 -29.68 22.45
CA VAL A 690 5.56 -28.62 22.48
C VAL A 690 6.23 -28.47 21.11
N ARG A 691 6.60 -29.56 20.43
CA ARG A 691 7.25 -29.47 19.12
C ARG A 691 6.30 -28.89 18.07
N ALA A 692 5.02 -29.26 18.08
CA ALA A 692 4.03 -28.66 17.18
C ALA A 692 3.86 -27.16 17.41
N ALA A 693 3.85 -26.72 18.67
CA ALA A 693 3.82 -25.30 19.01
C ALA A 693 5.10 -24.58 18.56
N GLN A 694 6.28 -25.21 18.68
CA GLN A 694 7.54 -24.66 18.17
C GLN A 694 7.53 -24.52 16.65
N ILE A 695 7.10 -25.55 15.91
CA ILE A 695 6.97 -25.47 14.44
C ILE A 695 5.98 -24.37 14.07
N ALA A 696 4.90 -24.23 14.85
CA ALA A 696 3.96 -23.15 14.62
C ALA A 696 4.60 -21.77 14.87
N ALA A 697 5.40 -21.63 15.92
CA ALA A 697 6.17 -20.41 16.17
C ALA A 697 7.20 -20.13 15.05
N GLU A 698 7.83 -21.17 14.48
CA GLU A 698 8.78 -21.09 13.37
C GLU A 698 8.11 -20.78 12.01
N ASP A 699 6.83 -21.12 11.84
CA ASP A 699 6.04 -20.89 10.63
C ASP A 699 4.76 -20.15 10.97
N ASP A 700 4.79 -18.82 10.85
CA ASP A 700 3.64 -17.95 11.10
C ASP A 700 2.42 -18.29 10.24
N LYS A 701 2.56 -18.95 9.07
CA LYS A 701 1.46 -19.30 8.18
C LYS A 701 0.76 -20.62 8.57
N SER A 702 1.24 -21.28 9.61
CA SER A 702 0.72 -22.58 10.06
C SER A 702 -0.44 -22.48 11.06
N LEU A 703 -1.24 -23.56 11.07
CA LEU A 703 -2.28 -23.84 12.05
C LEU A 703 -2.03 -25.25 12.60
N VAL A 704 -1.91 -25.35 13.93
CA VAL A 704 -1.83 -26.64 14.63
C VAL A 704 -3.22 -27.23 14.79
N VAL A 705 -3.40 -28.49 14.40
CA VAL A 705 -4.61 -29.27 14.64
C VAL A 705 -4.22 -30.46 15.54
N PHE A 706 -4.66 -30.41 16.79
CA PHE A 706 -4.63 -31.56 17.69
C PHE A 706 -5.80 -32.47 17.33
N SER A 707 -5.54 -33.65 16.77
CA SER A 707 -6.58 -34.54 16.23
C SER A 707 -6.73 -35.79 17.07
N GLY A 708 -7.96 -36.23 17.30
CA GLY A 708 -8.24 -37.45 18.04
C GLY A 708 -9.57 -37.37 18.76
N GLY A 709 -10.34 -38.44 18.63
CA GLY A 709 -11.70 -38.57 19.15
C GLY A 709 -11.75 -38.89 20.63
N GLN A 710 -12.96 -39.18 21.08
CA GLN A 710 -13.24 -39.65 22.43
C GLN A 710 -13.07 -41.18 22.46
N THR A 711 -11.87 -41.64 22.78
CA THR A 711 -11.47 -43.07 22.67
C THR A 711 -11.46 -43.82 24.01
N GLN A 712 -11.68 -43.13 25.15
CA GLN A 712 -11.63 -43.70 26.50
C GLN A 712 -12.95 -43.58 27.26
N PRO A 713 -13.70 -44.67 27.55
CA PRO A 713 -15.02 -44.64 28.17
C PRO A 713 -15.17 -43.75 29.41
N ALA A 714 -14.12 -43.66 30.22
CA ALA A 714 -14.08 -42.87 31.45
C ALA A 714 -13.92 -41.35 31.27
N SER A 715 -13.79 -40.86 30.02
CA SER A 715 -13.56 -39.45 29.72
C SER A 715 -14.75 -38.81 29.01
N THR A 716 -15.04 -37.54 29.33
CA THR A 716 -16.06 -36.70 28.67
C THR A 716 -15.51 -35.78 27.59
N THR A 717 -14.18 -35.72 27.42
CA THR A 717 -13.49 -34.92 26.40
C THR A 717 -12.79 -35.82 25.38
N THR A 718 -12.18 -35.23 24.36
CA THR A 718 -11.46 -35.96 23.30
C THR A 718 -9.94 -35.84 23.49
N GLU A 719 -9.19 -36.70 22.80
CA GLU A 719 -7.73 -36.58 22.77
C GLU A 719 -7.32 -35.19 22.23
N GLY A 720 -7.88 -34.77 21.08
CA GLY A 720 -7.56 -33.48 20.45
C GLY A 720 -7.87 -32.27 21.33
N GLU A 721 -9.03 -32.24 21.99
CA GLU A 721 -9.42 -31.16 22.89
C GLU A 721 -8.55 -31.12 24.14
N SER A 722 -8.20 -32.28 24.70
CA SER A 722 -7.33 -32.36 25.88
C SER A 722 -5.91 -31.86 25.59
N TYR A 723 -5.37 -32.14 24.39
CA TYR A 723 -4.04 -31.68 23.97
C TYR A 723 -4.04 -30.16 23.73
N LEU A 724 -5.06 -29.62 23.06
CA LEU A 724 -5.23 -28.18 22.91
C LEU A 724 -5.32 -27.48 24.26
N ARG A 725 -6.09 -28.03 25.20
CA ARG A 725 -6.23 -27.49 26.56
C ARG A 725 -4.90 -27.49 27.30
N LEU A 726 -4.15 -28.59 27.24
CA LEU A 726 -2.82 -28.67 27.85
C LEU A 726 -1.86 -27.64 27.24
N ALA A 727 -1.86 -27.49 25.91
CA ALA A 727 -1.02 -26.53 25.20
C ALA A 727 -1.32 -25.08 25.62
N ILE A 728 -2.61 -24.72 25.75
CA ILE A 728 -3.05 -23.41 26.23
C ILE A 728 -2.62 -23.20 27.69
N LYS A 729 -2.78 -24.21 28.56
CA LYS A 729 -2.38 -24.13 29.97
C LYS A 729 -0.87 -24.00 30.17
N MET A 730 -0.09 -24.55 29.24
CA MET A 730 1.36 -24.43 29.20
C MET A 730 1.84 -23.12 28.53
N ASP A 731 0.92 -22.24 28.13
CA ASP A 731 1.20 -20.97 27.44
C ASP A 731 2.07 -21.12 26.18
N LEU A 732 1.83 -22.19 25.41
CA LEU A 732 2.63 -22.50 24.23
C LEU A 732 2.26 -21.66 22.99
N PHE A 733 1.19 -20.87 23.06
CA PHE A 733 0.71 -19.99 21.98
C PHE A 733 0.40 -18.57 22.48
N PRO A 734 1.42 -17.80 22.94
CA PRO A 734 1.20 -16.46 23.46
C PRO A 734 0.78 -15.48 22.35
N GLY A 735 -0.21 -14.62 22.63
CA GLY A 735 -0.67 -13.55 21.74
C GLY A 735 -1.75 -13.93 20.72
N ASN A 736 -1.54 -14.97 19.90
CA ASN A 736 -2.51 -15.42 18.89
C ASN A 736 -2.62 -16.95 18.86
N LEU A 737 -3.80 -17.49 19.18
CA LEU A 737 -4.04 -18.93 19.26
C LEU A 737 -4.12 -19.53 17.85
N ARG A 738 -2.96 -19.89 17.27
CA ARG A 738 -2.83 -20.59 15.99
C ARG A 738 -2.93 -22.11 16.14
N ALA A 739 -3.90 -22.55 16.94
CA ALA A 739 -4.18 -23.96 17.18
C ALA A 739 -5.68 -24.24 17.34
N THR A 740 -6.14 -25.40 16.90
CA THR A 740 -7.50 -25.91 17.09
C THR A 740 -7.45 -27.41 17.41
N SER A 741 -8.58 -27.98 17.83
CA SER A 741 -8.78 -29.42 17.91
C SER A 741 -9.64 -29.96 16.75
N GLU A 742 -9.39 -31.22 16.39
CA GLU A 742 -10.22 -32.13 15.60
C GLU A 742 -10.61 -33.28 16.55
N ASN A 743 -11.90 -33.59 16.65
CA ASN A 743 -12.47 -34.29 17.81
C ASN A 743 -13.16 -35.62 17.46
N PHE A 744 -12.95 -36.15 16.26
CA PHE A 744 -13.68 -37.30 15.73
C PHE A 744 -12.79 -38.43 15.23
N ALA A 745 -11.49 -38.21 15.01
CA ALA A 745 -10.61 -39.25 14.50
C ALA A 745 -10.45 -40.44 15.47
N LEU A 746 -10.72 -41.66 15.00
CA LEU A 746 -10.64 -42.91 15.79
C LEU A 746 -9.38 -43.73 15.47
N ASP A 747 -8.69 -43.39 14.39
CA ASP A 747 -7.44 -43.99 13.96
C ASP A 747 -6.51 -42.99 13.25
N SER A 748 -5.32 -43.46 12.85
CA SER A 748 -4.30 -42.63 12.19
C SER A 748 -4.68 -42.11 10.80
N PHE A 749 -5.52 -42.83 10.04
CA PHE A 749 -5.95 -42.37 8.72
C PHE A 749 -6.92 -41.19 8.89
N GLN A 750 -7.89 -41.35 9.79
CA GLN A 750 -8.82 -40.27 10.14
C GLN A 750 -8.10 -39.08 10.77
N ASN A 751 -7.05 -39.28 11.57
CA ASN A 751 -6.24 -38.17 12.09
C ASN A 751 -5.68 -37.28 10.96
N LEU A 752 -5.24 -37.90 9.86
CA LEU A 752 -4.78 -37.15 8.70
C LEU A 752 -5.94 -36.48 7.95
N LEU A 753 -6.93 -37.27 7.51
CA LEU A 753 -8.00 -36.79 6.63
C LEU A 753 -8.93 -35.78 7.33
N PHE A 754 -9.28 -36.03 8.59
CA PHE A 754 -10.15 -35.13 9.36
C PHE A 754 -9.42 -33.86 9.76
N SER A 755 -8.10 -33.90 9.99
CA SER A 755 -7.32 -32.67 10.20
C SER A 755 -7.30 -31.79 8.96
N VAL A 756 -7.24 -32.38 7.76
CA VAL A 756 -7.38 -31.64 6.50
C VAL A 756 -8.77 -31.00 6.38
N ALA A 757 -9.84 -31.75 6.73
CA ALA A 757 -11.21 -31.22 6.76
C ALA A 757 -11.38 -30.10 7.80
N ARG A 758 -10.80 -30.27 8.99
CA ARG A 758 -10.83 -29.28 10.07
C ARG A 758 -10.04 -28.02 9.72
N PHE A 759 -8.89 -28.18 9.06
CA PHE A 759 -8.11 -27.05 8.55
C PHE A 759 -8.94 -26.21 7.57
N PHE A 760 -9.71 -26.84 6.69
CA PHE A 760 -10.61 -26.13 5.79
C PHE A 760 -11.76 -25.44 6.52
N GLU A 761 -12.35 -26.04 7.55
CA GLU A 761 -13.40 -25.37 8.35
C GLU A 761 -12.90 -24.06 8.96
N VAL A 762 -11.63 -24.03 9.39
CA VAL A 762 -11.00 -22.88 10.05
C VAL A 762 -10.52 -21.83 9.04
N THR A 763 -9.91 -22.26 7.93
CA THR A 763 -9.23 -21.35 6.98
C THR A 763 -9.99 -21.11 5.68
N ARG A 764 -11.07 -21.87 5.43
CA ARG A 764 -11.84 -21.93 4.18
C ARG A 764 -11.01 -22.30 2.95
N ARG A 765 -9.85 -22.94 3.15
CA ARG A 765 -8.94 -23.43 2.12
C ARG A 765 -8.33 -24.76 2.56
N TYR A 766 -7.91 -25.60 1.62
CA TYR A 766 -7.15 -26.81 1.97
C TYR A 766 -5.69 -26.42 2.23
N PRO A 767 -5.00 -27.11 3.15
CA PRO A 767 -3.59 -26.88 3.36
C PRO A 767 -2.81 -27.34 2.13
N THR A 768 -1.56 -26.98 2.05
CA THR A 768 -0.68 -27.43 0.96
C THR A 768 0.67 -27.90 1.43
N LYS A 769 0.98 -27.68 2.69
CA LYS A 769 1.96 -28.45 3.42
C LYS A 769 1.24 -29.11 4.59
N ILE A 770 1.50 -30.39 4.78
CA ILE A 770 1.11 -31.11 5.99
C ILE A 770 2.39 -31.52 6.71
N THR A 771 2.50 -31.20 7.99
CA THR A 771 3.53 -31.77 8.86
C THR A 771 2.85 -32.53 9.99
N VAL A 772 3.15 -33.81 10.13
CA VAL A 772 2.67 -34.62 11.26
C VAL A 772 3.76 -34.70 12.32
N VAL A 773 3.41 -34.39 13.57
CA VAL A 773 4.29 -34.59 14.74
C VAL A 773 3.73 -35.77 15.54
N GLY A 774 4.50 -36.86 15.64
CA GLY A 774 4.05 -38.07 16.31
C GLY A 774 5.19 -39.02 16.66
N PHE A 775 4.89 -40.30 16.90
CA PHE A 775 5.91 -41.33 17.16
C PHE A 775 6.65 -41.73 15.88
N GLU A 776 7.98 -41.87 15.94
CA GLU A 776 8.82 -42.20 14.77
C GLU A 776 8.45 -43.57 14.19
N ILE A 777 8.10 -44.56 15.04
CA ILE A 777 7.61 -45.87 14.58
C ILE A 777 6.39 -45.79 13.63
N LYS A 778 5.63 -44.69 13.65
CA LYS A 778 4.43 -44.50 12.81
C LYS A 778 4.73 -43.77 11.50
N ARG A 779 5.96 -43.28 11.28
CA ARG A 779 6.34 -42.50 10.08
C ARG A 779 5.95 -43.20 8.80
N ALA A 780 6.39 -44.46 8.64
CA ALA A 780 6.17 -45.23 7.42
C ALA A 780 4.68 -45.35 7.08
N ARG A 781 3.82 -45.55 8.08
CA ARG A 781 2.37 -45.64 7.88
C ARG A 781 1.77 -44.32 7.37
N PHE A 782 2.20 -43.18 7.90
CA PHE A 782 1.71 -41.87 7.43
C PHE A 782 2.26 -41.48 6.06
N GLU A 783 3.56 -41.64 5.84
CA GLU A 783 4.24 -41.22 4.61
C GLU A 783 3.96 -42.15 3.42
N GLN A 784 3.91 -43.46 3.64
CA GLN A 784 3.81 -44.44 2.55
C GLN A 784 2.36 -44.87 2.29
N LEU A 785 1.52 -44.95 3.32
CA LEU A 785 0.13 -45.45 3.19
C LEU A 785 -0.90 -44.32 3.23
N HIS A 786 -1.05 -43.62 4.36
CA HIS A 786 -2.14 -42.64 4.54
C HIS A 786 -2.06 -41.47 3.56
N ARG A 787 -0.86 -40.88 3.40
CA ARG A 787 -0.60 -39.84 2.40
C ARG A 787 -0.93 -40.32 0.99
N ALA A 788 -0.52 -41.54 0.64
CA ALA A 788 -0.76 -42.12 -0.68
C ALA A 788 -2.26 -42.40 -0.92
N ALA A 789 -2.98 -42.87 0.11
CA ALA A 789 -4.42 -43.13 0.07
C ALA A 789 -5.24 -41.86 -0.27
N ILE A 790 -4.82 -40.70 0.21
CA ILE A 790 -5.42 -39.39 -0.12
C ILE A 790 -4.72 -38.69 -1.30
N ARG A 791 -3.80 -39.37 -1.99
CA ARG A 791 -3.01 -38.88 -3.14
C ARG A 791 -2.34 -37.51 -2.87
N TRP A 792 -1.87 -37.30 -1.63
CA TRP A 792 -1.18 -36.07 -1.27
C TRP A 792 0.28 -36.10 -1.73
N PRO A 793 0.84 -35.06 -2.37
CA PRO A 793 2.19 -35.14 -2.91
C PRO A 793 3.27 -35.29 -1.83
N GLN A 794 4.27 -36.13 -2.10
CA GLN A 794 5.34 -36.42 -1.14
C GLN A 794 6.18 -35.18 -0.84
N SER A 795 6.46 -34.34 -1.84
CA SER A 795 7.15 -33.05 -1.70
C SER A 795 6.45 -32.05 -0.76
N ARG A 796 5.19 -32.30 -0.43
CA ARG A 796 4.31 -31.44 0.37
C ARG A 796 3.85 -32.08 1.68
N PHE A 797 4.50 -33.16 2.09
CA PHE A 797 4.20 -33.91 3.30
C PHE A 797 5.48 -34.12 4.12
N GLY A 798 5.47 -33.70 5.38
CA GLY A 798 6.55 -33.91 6.34
C GLY A 798 6.09 -34.72 7.54
N TYR A 799 7.01 -35.48 8.13
CA TYR A 799 6.78 -36.19 9.39
C TYR A 799 7.95 -35.95 10.35
N ILE A 800 7.63 -35.63 11.61
CA ILE A 800 8.58 -35.43 12.69
C ILE A 800 8.26 -36.47 13.77
N GLY A 801 9.13 -37.48 13.87
CA GLY A 801 9.02 -38.52 14.89
C GLY A 801 9.77 -38.16 16.17
N ILE A 802 9.11 -38.41 17.30
CA ILE A 802 9.64 -38.26 18.65
C ILE A 802 9.19 -39.48 19.45
N ASP A 803 10.16 -40.26 19.93
CA ASP A 803 9.96 -41.48 20.73
C ASP A 803 10.60 -41.34 22.13
N ALA A 804 10.29 -42.29 23.02
CA ALA A 804 10.97 -42.44 24.31
C ALA A 804 12.39 -43.02 24.12
N ALA A 805 13.29 -42.75 25.06
CA ALA A 805 14.65 -43.31 25.04
C ALA A 805 14.62 -44.79 25.47
N GLY A 806 15.10 -45.71 24.63
CA GLY A 806 15.17 -47.14 24.94
C GLY A 806 15.04 -48.07 23.74
N ASP A 807 14.99 -49.38 23.99
CA ASP A 807 14.73 -50.41 22.98
C ASP A 807 13.24 -50.43 22.61
N ASN A 808 12.93 -50.03 21.37
CA ASN A 808 11.57 -49.94 20.83
C ASN A 808 11.17 -51.15 19.97
N THR A 809 11.94 -52.25 19.98
CA THR A 809 11.74 -53.40 19.06
C THR A 809 10.33 -54.02 19.18
N LEU A 810 9.82 -54.21 20.39
CA LEU A 810 8.45 -54.71 20.63
C LEU A 810 7.37 -53.74 20.13
N ALA A 811 7.57 -52.43 20.32
CA ALA A 811 6.64 -51.41 19.85
C ALA A 811 6.63 -51.30 18.32
N GLN A 812 7.79 -51.50 17.68
CA GLN A 812 7.91 -51.59 16.22
C GLN A 812 7.18 -52.81 15.67
N GLN A 813 7.35 -53.98 16.28
CA GLN A 813 6.63 -55.19 15.87
C GLN A 813 5.11 -55.03 16.05
N GLY A 814 4.68 -54.47 17.18
CA GLY A 814 3.27 -54.19 17.44
C GLY A 814 2.64 -53.19 16.45
N GLU A 815 3.36 -52.13 16.08
CA GLU A 815 2.92 -51.16 15.05
C GLU A 815 2.95 -51.78 13.64
N LEU A 816 3.89 -52.67 13.33
CA LEU A 816 3.91 -53.40 12.06
C LEU A 816 2.69 -54.31 11.91
N GLU A 817 2.43 -55.17 12.89
CA GLU A 817 1.36 -56.16 12.87
C GLU A 817 -0.05 -55.54 12.99
N ASN A 818 -0.24 -54.56 13.87
CA ASN A 818 -1.56 -54.01 14.20
C ASN A 818 -1.87 -52.65 13.56
N GLY A 819 -0.90 -52.10 12.84
CA GLY A 819 -0.91 -50.75 12.31
C GLY A 819 -0.55 -50.70 10.84
N PHE A 820 0.68 -51.02 10.47
CA PHE A 820 1.17 -50.88 9.09
C PHE A 820 0.52 -51.92 8.16
N ILE A 821 0.68 -53.23 8.44
CA ILE A 821 0.18 -54.32 7.59
C ILE A 821 -1.33 -54.18 7.31
N PRO A 822 -2.20 -53.95 8.31
CA PRO A 822 -3.64 -53.82 8.05
C PRO A 822 -4.00 -52.70 7.06
N PHE A 823 -3.29 -51.56 7.07
CA PHE A 823 -3.53 -50.46 6.13
C PHE A 823 -2.90 -50.71 4.74
N THR A 824 -2.04 -51.72 4.58
CA THR A 824 -1.62 -52.20 3.25
C THR A 824 -2.69 -53.03 2.56
N GLU A 825 -3.55 -53.68 3.34
CA GLU A 825 -4.67 -54.49 2.84
C GLU A 825 -5.94 -53.64 2.68
N ASP A 826 -6.21 -52.69 3.60
CA ASP A 826 -7.36 -51.78 3.57
C ASP A 826 -6.93 -50.32 3.74
N SER A 827 -6.75 -49.62 2.61
CA SER A 827 -6.16 -48.27 2.56
C SER A 827 -7.02 -47.19 3.23
N TYR A 828 -8.32 -47.42 3.39
CA TYR A 828 -9.27 -46.45 3.97
C TYR A 828 -9.80 -46.88 5.35
N GLY A 829 -9.47 -48.09 5.80
CA GLY A 829 -9.84 -48.61 7.12
C GLY A 829 -11.35 -48.86 7.29
N CYS A 830 -12.05 -49.16 6.19
CA CYS A 830 -13.51 -49.33 6.18
C CYS A 830 -13.96 -50.80 6.10
N HIS A 831 -13.04 -51.77 6.21
CA HIS A 831 -13.31 -53.21 6.16
C HIS A 831 -12.98 -53.94 7.46
N ASP A 832 -13.50 -55.17 7.60
CA ASP A 832 -13.51 -56.07 8.77
C ASP A 832 -12.65 -55.66 9.97
N PHE A 833 -11.33 -55.84 9.91
CA PHE A 833 -10.44 -55.64 11.05
C PHE A 833 -10.36 -54.17 11.50
N LEU A 834 -10.12 -53.24 10.56
CA LEU A 834 -9.97 -51.82 10.85
C LEU A 834 -11.31 -51.15 11.17
N LEU A 835 -12.38 -51.54 10.49
CA LEU A 835 -13.74 -51.10 10.80
C LEU A 835 -14.16 -51.56 12.19
N SER A 836 -13.91 -52.82 12.56
CA SER A 836 -14.18 -53.33 13.91
C SER A 836 -13.39 -52.55 14.97
N LYS A 837 -12.14 -52.17 14.68
CA LYS A 837 -11.31 -51.34 15.57
C LYS A 837 -11.90 -49.94 15.72
N ARG A 838 -12.39 -49.30 14.65
CA ARG A 838 -13.10 -48.01 14.71
C ARG A 838 -14.38 -48.11 15.53
N THR A 839 -15.22 -49.12 15.27
CA THR A 839 -16.49 -49.33 15.99
C THR A 839 -16.27 -49.51 17.49
N ARG A 840 -15.27 -50.29 17.90
CA ARG A 840 -14.93 -50.45 19.33
C ARG A 840 -14.46 -49.17 20.01
N ARG A 841 -13.84 -48.25 19.25
CA ARG A 841 -13.34 -46.97 19.77
C ARG A 841 -14.41 -45.87 19.78
N ASN A 842 -15.49 -46.01 19.01
CA ASN A 842 -16.58 -45.03 18.96
C ASN A 842 -17.70 -45.30 19.99
N TYR A 843 -17.33 -45.54 21.25
CA TYR A 843 -18.33 -45.86 22.29
C TYR A 843 -19.32 -44.71 22.54
N ALA A 844 -18.92 -43.47 22.25
CA ALA A 844 -19.75 -42.27 22.38
C ALA A 844 -20.66 -42.02 21.15
N ALA A 845 -20.63 -42.90 20.15
CA ALA A 845 -21.42 -42.81 18.91
C ALA A 845 -21.35 -41.41 18.25
N ARG A 846 -20.14 -40.84 18.18
CA ARG A 846 -19.90 -39.51 17.59
C ARG A 846 -19.59 -39.65 16.10
N TYR A 847 -20.12 -38.72 15.31
CA TYR A 847 -19.92 -38.67 13.87
C TYR A 847 -19.43 -37.28 13.46
N PRO A 848 -18.43 -37.19 12.56
CA PRO A 848 -17.92 -35.91 12.10
C PRO A 848 -18.91 -35.20 11.17
N PRO A 849 -19.01 -33.86 11.21
CA PRO A 849 -19.87 -33.10 10.30
C PRO A 849 -19.23 -32.83 8.93
N TYR A 850 -18.07 -33.43 8.64
CA TYR A 850 -17.20 -32.98 7.54
C TYR A 850 -17.80 -33.14 6.15
N GLU A 851 -18.70 -34.09 5.92
CA GLU A 851 -19.41 -34.21 4.63
C GLU A 851 -20.27 -32.97 4.33
N LEU A 852 -20.84 -32.35 5.36
CA LEU A 852 -21.67 -31.15 5.23
C LEU A 852 -20.81 -29.89 5.15
N THR A 853 -19.75 -29.80 5.94
CA THR A 853 -18.91 -28.60 6.02
C THR A 853 -17.84 -28.55 4.92
N ASN A 854 -17.51 -29.70 4.33
CA ASN A 854 -16.56 -29.86 3.23
C ASN A 854 -17.16 -30.65 2.05
N PRO A 855 -18.09 -30.07 1.26
CA PRO A 855 -18.75 -30.81 0.16
C PRO A 855 -17.78 -31.40 -0.87
N ARG A 856 -16.62 -30.76 -1.08
CA ARG A 856 -15.57 -31.25 -2.00
C ARG A 856 -14.79 -32.45 -1.46
N LEU A 857 -14.83 -32.72 -0.16
CA LEU A 857 -14.26 -33.91 0.46
C LEU A 857 -15.27 -35.02 0.69
N ALA A 858 -16.58 -34.75 0.57
CA ALA A 858 -17.63 -35.71 0.91
C ALA A 858 -17.46 -37.07 0.21
N ALA A 859 -17.12 -37.06 -1.09
CA ALA A 859 -16.89 -38.28 -1.85
C ALA A 859 -15.67 -39.09 -1.34
N LEU A 860 -14.58 -38.42 -0.95
CA LEU A 860 -13.42 -39.09 -0.35
C LEU A 860 -13.71 -39.58 1.08
N LEU A 861 -14.47 -38.81 1.87
CA LEU A 861 -14.84 -39.16 3.24
C LEU A 861 -15.72 -40.41 3.29
N GLY A 862 -16.61 -40.58 2.31
CA GLY A 862 -17.46 -41.76 2.15
C GLY A 862 -16.86 -42.88 1.29
N TRP A 863 -15.60 -42.74 0.82
CA TRP A 863 -15.00 -43.72 -0.08
C TRP A 863 -14.66 -45.03 0.65
N CYS A 864 -15.31 -46.12 0.21
CA CYS A 864 -15.02 -47.47 0.65
C CYS A 864 -15.08 -48.45 -0.54
N PRO A 865 -13.95 -48.74 -1.21
CA PRO A 865 -13.92 -49.53 -2.43
C PRO A 865 -14.04 -51.03 -2.13
N GLN A 866 -14.71 -51.78 -3.02
CA GLN A 866 -14.76 -53.26 -2.92
C GLN A 866 -13.37 -53.89 -3.03
N LYS A 867 -12.52 -53.35 -3.91
CA LYS A 867 -11.09 -53.64 -3.92
C LYS A 867 -10.42 -52.75 -2.88
N GLN A 868 -10.15 -53.30 -1.70
CA GLN A 868 -9.77 -52.56 -0.49
C GLN A 868 -8.53 -51.63 -0.64
N THR A 869 -7.67 -51.87 -1.63
CA THR A 869 -6.48 -51.06 -1.94
C THR A 869 -6.68 -50.10 -3.14
N GLU A 870 -7.89 -50.00 -3.69
CA GLU A 870 -8.18 -49.12 -4.82
C GLU A 870 -8.23 -47.66 -4.36
N LEU A 871 -7.33 -46.85 -4.91
CA LEU A 871 -7.27 -45.43 -4.59
C LEU A 871 -8.47 -44.66 -5.15
N PHE A 872 -8.92 -43.68 -4.38
CA PHE A 872 -9.95 -42.73 -4.80
C PHE A 872 -9.56 -42.05 -6.12
N HIS A 873 -10.36 -42.30 -7.17
CA HIS A 873 -10.05 -41.91 -8.54
C HIS A 873 -10.60 -40.53 -8.92
N ASP A 874 -11.62 -40.06 -8.20
CA ASP A 874 -12.28 -38.77 -8.44
C ASP A 874 -11.38 -37.56 -8.12
N VAL A 875 -11.88 -36.38 -8.50
CA VAL A 875 -11.16 -35.11 -8.36
C VAL A 875 -11.02 -34.74 -6.88
N LEU A 876 -9.77 -34.62 -6.43
CA LEU A 876 -9.43 -34.13 -5.09
C LEU A 876 -9.27 -32.60 -5.10
N PRO A 877 -9.54 -31.93 -3.97
CA PRO A 877 -9.45 -30.47 -3.91
C PRO A 877 -8.01 -29.94 -3.83
N TRP A 878 -7.00 -30.82 -3.82
CA TRP A 878 -5.58 -30.49 -3.94
C TRP A 878 -4.98 -31.09 -5.21
N PRO A 879 -3.92 -30.49 -5.77
CA PRO A 879 -3.25 -31.03 -6.95
C PRO A 879 -2.62 -32.39 -6.63
N VAL A 880 -2.92 -33.37 -7.46
CA VAL A 880 -2.23 -34.66 -7.48
C VAL A 880 -1.11 -34.54 -8.49
N LEU A 881 0.13 -34.41 -8.02
CA LEU A 881 1.31 -34.49 -8.87
C LEU A 881 1.54 -35.97 -9.19
N HIS A 882 1.84 -36.28 -10.45
CA HIS A 882 2.31 -37.61 -10.85
C HIS A 882 3.78 -37.73 -10.42
N ASP A 883 4.00 -38.01 -9.13
CA ASP A 883 5.30 -38.39 -8.57
C ASP A 883 5.44 -39.91 -8.54
#